data_AF-A0A945CHW2-F1
#
_entry.id   AF-A0A945CHW2-F1
#
_cell.length_a   1.000
_cell.length_b   1.000
_cell.length_c   1.000
_cell.angle_alpha   90.00
_cell.angle_beta   90.00
_cell.angle_gamma   90.00
#
_symmetry.space_group_name_H-M   'P 1'
#
loop_
_entity.id
_entity.type
_entity.pdbx_description
1 polymer ?
#
loop_
_entity_poly.entity_id
_entity_poly.type
_entity_poly.pdbx_seq_one_letter_code
_entity_poly.pdbx_strand_id
1 'polypeptide(L)'
;MNSENISPSAKLIGQTQISGERTRIGAGAVIENSYLENVVVEEGATIRESVLITREEIEEHKCDNAGKWIARGAPVAVGKNAEVVGSTVVNAAIGAETRCFDSHIEQAQIGPDNSIRNIKGLLFRSGERVVLEGPTEISEAWLGDYATVDQCGYFEGVFSNDFYIFEFAKQSRGIEVVDTLQLPHVSRYGMNAINSTNSGNVLPQPDDRFSSFGEIDGLWSDSVLSHEPILLSPCCWVSGWTKVIGKSLKAHASAKDLIEDSLATYLMPFSVSGLEGGSVMGQVTIGELSNSYSYKQRIPLWTFSHACSEIIDMVQKMHSIVKDGKLIDRLVTLSLKNALALTYFYAAERNIDLDADTGKSGKGWRGWLARSKGAIEKHLASDLWHFEEGEPVNWKRDGDRWVPKNAEMLLGISPDALENQFSGDDLLKCGEEPLDSRLGISRDELYTGETFIEETAEVAETAEIGKGVRITGNSRIGEGVRLFGARVHNSAIEKNGLVLRSNLTDSEVGENLELISSLVDKSKVGGDSTVNCGRIVDSEISGNSTISPFADIARSRIARPVIIGGGLRDAEIDTILMSMHMAGDVSGIKAHPLEIDCDGRTEILYPIPMLGGGCRLKGSREKPIGVECSFVGSNAIVEGGAYIGFGAFVLGRLTEEEGLLPFTVSTEAGPAKDQIGGVLSSFANIVITHFISWAYQGNEKEKAELIPRMIKSQIQEGCQALEWMRGVREEGKDWEESSPYARFKSLRLYTDKQLEAGLVAFVRELEESKWDLKYDEELTFCGKGSWSAVEGALRWKEGD
;
A
#
# COMPACT_ATOMS: atom_id res chain seq x y z
N MET A 1 28.05 -45.08 7.24
CA MET A 1 27.56 -44.80 5.88
C MET A 1 26.60 -43.63 6.01
N ASN A 2 27.07 -42.42 5.78
CA ASN A 2 27.22 -41.80 4.46
C ASN A 2 25.88 -41.29 3.93
N SER A 3 25.57 -40.05 4.29
CA SER A 3 25.53 -38.99 3.28
C SER A 3 25.66 -37.63 3.95
N GLU A 4 26.83 -37.01 3.87
CA GLU A 4 26.84 -35.76 3.09
C GLU A 4 26.44 -36.18 1.68
N ASN A 5 25.48 -35.53 1.04
CA ASN A 5 25.56 -35.30 -0.40
C ASN A 5 24.42 -34.48 -0.99
N ILE A 6 24.77 -33.95 -2.16
CA ILE A 6 23.91 -33.43 -3.22
C ILE A 6 23.78 -34.56 -4.28
N SER A 7 22.77 -34.50 -5.16
CA SER A 7 22.48 -35.41 -6.29
C SER A 7 21.35 -36.41 -6.04
N PRO A 8 20.56 -36.66 -7.10
CA PRO A 8 20.61 -37.98 -7.73
C PRO A 8 20.95 -37.91 -9.23
N SER A 9 20.92 -36.71 -9.82
CA SER A 9 21.81 -36.29 -10.94
C SER A 9 21.86 -34.77 -11.14
N ALA A 10 21.49 -34.02 -10.08
CA ALA A 10 21.44 -32.57 -9.91
C ALA A 10 22.29 -31.72 -10.87
N LYS A 11 21.69 -30.70 -11.48
CA LYS A 11 22.39 -29.74 -12.35
C LYS A 11 22.36 -28.32 -11.80
N LEU A 12 23.27 -28.06 -10.87
CA LEU A 12 23.62 -26.72 -10.41
C LEU A 12 24.59 -26.07 -11.43
N ILE A 13 24.16 -25.04 -12.18
CA ILE A 13 24.98 -24.44 -13.26
C ILE A 13 24.72 -22.93 -13.37
N GLY A 14 25.68 -22.04 -13.23
CA GLY A 14 27.07 -22.21 -12.87
C GLY A 14 27.57 -20.79 -12.96
N GLN A 15 27.63 -20.10 -11.82
CA GLN A 15 28.83 -20.23 -11.01
C GLN A 15 28.62 -20.68 -9.54
N THR A 16 27.39 -21.03 -9.14
CA THR A 16 26.94 -21.75 -7.91
C THR A 16 27.84 -21.76 -6.65
N GLN A 17 27.32 -21.23 -5.53
CA GLN A 17 27.78 -21.51 -4.15
C GLN A 17 26.60 -21.83 -3.20
N ILE A 18 26.87 -22.69 -2.21
CA ILE A 18 25.89 -23.39 -1.37
C ILE A 18 26.47 -23.51 0.05
N SER A 19 25.71 -23.20 1.10
CA SER A 19 26.14 -23.33 2.49
C SER A 19 25.00 -23.75 3.44
N GLY A 20 25.34 -24.06 4.69
CA GLY A 20 24.47 -24.54 5.77
C GLY A 20 24.98 -24.12 7.15
N GLU A 21 24.57 -24.72 8.26
CA GLU A 21 23.77 -25.94 8.50
C GLU A 21 22.29 -25.85 8.03
N ARG A 22 21.68 -26.82 7.32
CA ARG A 22 21.97 -28.28 7.20
C ARG A 22 21.84 -28.87 5.77
N THR A 23 22.29 -28.12 4.77
CA THR A 23 22.54 -28.52 3.36
C THR A 23 22.32 -30.00 2.99
N ARG A 24 21.20 -30.29 2.33
CA ARG A 24 21.01 -31.47 1.45
C ARG A 24 20.22 -31.06 0.22
N ILE A 25 20.56 -31.63 -0.93
CA ILE A 25 20.03 -31.23 -2.25
C ILE A 25 19.85 -32.54 -3.06
N GLY A 26 18.70 -33.21 -2.89
CA GLY A 26 18.31 -34.51 -3.50
C GLY A 26 16.86 -34.93 -3.14
N ALA A 27 15.88 -35.19 -4.05
CA ALA A 27 15.97 -35.71 -5.42
C ALA A 27 15.04 -35.09 -6.53
N GLY A 28 15.58 -34.30 -7.48
CA GLY A 28 14.90 -33.63 -8.62
C GLY A 28 15.67 -32.50 -9.37
N ALA A 29 16.75 -31.89 -8.84
CA ALA A 29 17.19 -30.52 -9.21
C ALA A 29 17.77 -30.22 -10.61
N VAL A 30 17.42 -29.03 -11.12
CA VAL A 30 18.27 -28.17 -11.97
C VAL A 30 18.27 -26.73 -11.43
N ILE A 31 19.42 -26.11 -11.15
CA ILE A 31 19.49 -24.86 -10.36
C ILE A 31 20.54 -23.91 -10.97
N GLU A 32 20.12 -22.80 -11.56
CA GLU A 32 20.97 -21.99 -12.44
C GLU A 32 20.71 -20.48 -12.29
N ASN A 33 21.40 -19.70 -11.46
CA ASN A 33 22.85 -19.45 -11.56
C ASN A 33 23.47 -19.03 -10.20
N SER A 34 23.28 -19.87 -9.17
CA SER A 34 22.76 -19.40 -7.86
C SER A 34 23.71 -19.13 -6.68
N TYR A 35 23.24 -18.40 -5.66
CA TYR A 35 23.79 -18.39 -4.29
C TYR A 35 22.74 -18.86 -3.26
N LEU A 36 23.05 -19.84 -2.40
CA LEU A 36 22.06 -20.50 -1.54
C LEU A 36 22.60 -20.78 -0.11
N GLU A 37 21.91 -20.37 0.95
CA GLU A 37 22.44 -20.36 2.34
C GLU A 37 21.32 -20.23 3.40
N ASN A 38 20.88 -21.16 4.27
CA ASN A 38 21.38 -22.45 4.80
C ASN A 38 20.94 -23.76 4.10
N VAL A 39 19.91 -23.68 3.25
CA VAL A 39 19.42 -24.69 2.28
C VAL A 39 19.05 -26.11 2.75
N VAL A 40 17.90 -26.62 2.28
CA VAL A 40 17.56 -28.07 2.23
C VAL A 40 16.60 -28.28 1.05
N VAL A 41 17.15 -28.51 -0.14
CA VAL A 41 16.46 -28.47 -1.44
C VAL A 41 16.16 -29.89 -1.98
N GLU A 42 15.25 -29.99 -2.94
CA GLU A 42 14.73 -31.21 -3.59
C GLU A 42 13.74 -31.97 -2.65
N GLU A 43 12.70 -32.66 -3.12
CA GLU A 43 12.48 -33.43 -4.37
C GLU A 43 11.93 -32.75 -5.66
N GLY A 44 11.69 -31.45 -5.86
CA GLY A 44 11.79 -30.26 -5.03
C GLY A 44 12.60 -29.14 -5.67
N ALA A 45 13.05 -29.26 -6.93
CA ALA A 45 13.68 -28.14 -7.60
C ALA A 45 13.67 -28.21 -9.13
N THR A 46 13.35 -27.07 -9.72
CA THR A 46 14.29 -26.37 -10.59
C THR A 46 14.30 -24.89 -10.20
N ILE A 47 15.43 -24.17 -10.21
CA ILE A 47 15.47 -22.80 -9.65
C ILE A 47 16.42 -21.91 -10.47
N ARG A 48 15.95 -20.84 -11.14
CA ARG A 48 16.78 -20.06 -12.08
C ARG A 48 16.44 -18.56 -12.14
N GLU A 49 17.15 -17.60 -11.53
CA GLU A 49 18.61 -17.56 -11.38
C GLU A 49 19.15 -17.28 -9.98
N SER A 50 18.24 -17.26 -9.00
CA SER A 50 18.42 -17.61 -7.59
C SER A 50 19.52 -16.92 -6.78
N VAL A 51 19.08 -16.09 -5.84
CA VAL A 51 19.69 -16.03 -4.50
C VAL A 51 18.63 -16.50 -3.49
N LEU A 52 18.97 -17.41 -2.58
CA LEU A 52 18.01 -17.95 -1.58
C LEU A 52 18.66 -18.03 -0.19
N ILE A 53 18.12 -17.29 0.79
CA ILE A 53 18.76 -17.12 2.11
C ILE A 53 17.81 -17.49 3.27
N THR A 54 18.38 -18.09 4.33
CA THR A 54 17.79 -18.30 5.66
C THR A 54 18.95 -18.55 6.65
N ARG A 55 19.13 -17.70 7.68
CA ARG A 55 20.22 -17.85 8.66
C ARG A 55 19.77 -17.96 10.14
N GLU A 56 18.47 -17.80 10.43
CA GLU A 56 17.74 -18.20 11.68
C GLU A 56 18.18 -17.48 12.99
N GLU A 57 17.40 -17.36 14.08
CA GLU A 57 16.09 -17.91 14.51
C GLU A 57 14.92 -16.91 14.36
N ILE A 58 13.69 -17.40 14.21
CA ILE A 58 12.55 -16.63 13.63
C ILE A 58 11.18 -17.11 14.19
N GLU A 59 10.44 -16.32 14.99
CA GLU A 59 8.99 -16.59 15.24
C GLU A 59 8.15 -15.33 15.67
N GLU A 60 6.93 -15.19 15.11
CA GLU A 60 5.85 -14.17 15.34
C GLU A 60 5.90 -12.75 14.69
N HIS A 61 4.97 -12.48 13.76
CA HIS A 61 4.13 -11.24 13.74
C HIS A 61 2.85 -11.53 14.57
N LYS A 62 2.02 -10.54 14.98
CA LYS A 62 0.77 -10.83 15.75
C LYS A 62 -0.31 -9.74 15.76
N CYS A 63 -1.60 -10.14 15.84
CA CYS A 63 -2.61 -9.41 16.64
C CYS A 63 -3.91 -10.22 16.97
N ASP A 64 -4.10 -10.66 18.22
CA ASP A 64 -5.35 -11.29 18.72
C ASP A 64 -6.56 -10.31 18.73
N ASN A 65 -7.84 -10.72 18.59
CA ASN A 65 -8.37 -12.07 18.34
C ASN A 65 -9.47 -12.17 17.24
N ALA A 66 -9.72 -11.09 16.52
CA ALA A 66 -10.38 -11.08 15.21
C ALA A 66 -9.73 -10.06 14.23
N GLY A 67 -8.47 -9.68 14.51
CA GLY A 67 -7.57 -8.94 13.60
C GLY A 67 -6.25 -9.69 13.33
N LYS A 68 -6.32 -11.03 13.26
CA LYS A 68 -5.19 -11.98 13.41
C LYS A 68 -4.22 -12.03 12.23
N TRP A 69 -2.99 -11.56 12.45
CA TRP A 69 -1.88 -11.63 11.49
C TRP A 69 -0.60 -12.20 12.09
N ILE A 70 -0.13 -13.34 11.58
CA ILE A 70 1.13 -14.01 11.98
C ILE A 70 1.80 -14.62 10.74
N ALA A 71 2.82 -13.97 10.19
CA ALA A 71 3.77 -14.60 9.26
C ALA A 71 5.17 -14.59 9.88
N ARG A 72 5.89 -15.71 9.78
CA ARG A 72 7.33 -15.89 9.99
C ARG A 72 7.70 -17.31 9.52
N GLY A 73 8.80 -17.46 8.75
CA GLY A 73 9.42 -18.76 8.45
C GLY A 73 10.15 -19.32 9.68
N ALA A 74 10.79 -20.50 9.67
CA ALA A 74 11.00 -21.52 8.62
C ALA A 74 10.90 -22.92 9.31
N PRO A 75 11.68 -24.00 8.99
CA PRO A 75 12.19 -24.52 7.71
C PRO A 75 11.07 -25.30 6.94
N VAL A 76 11.21 -25.88 5.74
CA VAL A 76 12.35 -26.47 5.01
C VAL A 76 12.52 -25.83 3.62
N ALA A 77 13.77 -25.60 3.22
CA ALA A 77 14.12 -24.71 2.11
C ALA A 77 14.20 -25.38 0.72
N VAL A 78 13.01 -25.56 0.12
CA VAL A 78 12.69 -25.99 -1.27
C VAL A 78 12.52 -27.50 -1.55
N GLY A 79 11.35 -28.03 -1.19
CA GLY A 79 10.62 -29.13 -1.84
C GLY A 79 9.15 -29.05 -1.41
N LYS A 80 8.12 -29.41 -2.18
CA LYS A 80 8.00 -30.33 -3.35
C LYS A 80 7.29 -29.65 -4.56
N ASN A 81 7.28 -30.19 -5.78
CA ASN A 81 8.46 -30.71 -6.47
C ASN A 81 9.08 -29.70 -7.49
N ALA A 82 8.41 -28.57 -7.70
CA ALA A 82 8.95 -27.22 -7.97
C ALA A 82 9.66 -26.91 -9.30
N GLU A 83 9.34 -25.72 -9.87
CA GLU A 83 10.28 -24.91 -10.65
C GLU A 83 10.09 -23.39 -10.38
N VAL A 84 11.16 -22.62 -10.09
CA VAL A 84 11.10 -21.21 -9.69
C VAL A 84 12.11 -20.36 -10.49
N VAL A 85 11.67 -19.50 -11.42
CA VAL A 85 12.56 -18.92 -12.45
C VAL A 85 12.42 -17.38 -12.55
N GLY A 86 13.01 -16.53 -11.69
CA GLY A 86 13.99 -16.83 -10.64
C GLY A 86 13.99 -15.99 -9.35
N SER A 87 14.30 -16.64 -8.24
CA SER A 87 14.54 -16.03 -6.92
C SER A 87 15.82 -15.14 -6.87
N THR A 88 16.20 -14.36 -5.86
CA THR A 88 15.62 -13.87 -4.59
C THR A 88 14.50 -14.66 -3.93
N VAL A 89 14.78 -15.32 -2.80
CA VAL A 89 13.81 -15.76 -1.75
C VAL A 89 14.52 -15.67 -0.39
N VAL A 90 13.89 -15.06 0.60
CA VAL A 90 14.35 -15.04 2.01
C VAL A 90 13.06 -15.11 2.85
N ASN A 91 12.78 -15.94 3.86
CA ASN A 91 13.59 -16.49 4.93
C ASN A 91 12.95 -17.77 5.52
N ALA A 92 13.06 -18.97 4.92
CA ALA A 92 12.52 -19.30 3.60
C ALA A 92 11.68 -20.59 3.67
N ALA A 93 10.53 -20.60 2.99
CA ALA A 93 9.74 -21.77 2.58
C ALA A 93 8.55 -21.30 1.68
N ILE A 94 7.87 -22.03 0.78
CA ILE A 94 7.82 -23.46 0.35
C ILE A 94 6.88 -24.39 1.17
N GLY A 95 6.20 -25.38 0.57
CA GLY A 95 6.03 -25.61 -0.88
C GLY A 95 5.46 -26.99 -1.28
N ALA A 96 4.42 -26.96 -2.11
CA ALA A 96 3.84 -28.08 -2.85
C ALA A 96 2.90 -27.48 -3.91
N GLU A 97 2.65 -28.06 -5.10
CA GLU A 97 3.62 -28.80 -5.93
C GLU A 97 4.43 -27.87 -6.85
N THR A 98 4.10 -26.57 -6.82
CA THR A 98 4.96 -25.40 -7.05
C THR A 98 5.40 -25.10 -8.49
N ARG A 99 5.05 -23.91 -9.00
CA ARG A 99 5.81 -23.22 -10.06
C ARG A 99 5.66 -21.69 -10.02
N CYS A 100 6.74 -20.92 -9.91
CA CYS A 100 6.65 -19.45 -9.70
C CYS A 100 7.69 -18.68 -10.53
N PHE A 101 7.32 -17.51 -11.08
CA PHE A 101 8.17 -16.77 -12.02
C PHE A 101 7.83 -15.27 -11.95
N ASP A 102 8.76 -14.32 -11.83
CA ASP A 102 10.15 -14.40 -12.24
C ASP A 102 11.24 -14.05 -11.19
N SER A 103 11.16 -14.23 -9.85
CA SER A 103 10.18 -14.91 -8.97
C SER A 103 9.93 -14.30 -7.57
N HIS A 104 10.67 -13.27 -7.11
CA HIS A 104 10.56 -12.60 -5.78
C HIS A 104 10.36 -13.52 -4.53
N ILE A 105 9.81 -12.95 -3.44
CA ILE A 105 9.09 -13.58 -2.30
C ILE A 105 9.85 -13.55 -0.96
N GLU A 106 9.28 -12.84 0.03
CA GLU A 106 9.96 -12.46 1.27
C GLU A 106 8.94 -12.11 2.41
N GLN A 107 8.82 -12.69 3.63
CA GLN A 107 9.49 -13.79 4.36
C GLN A 107 8.56 -14.79 5.11
N ALA A 108 8.08 -15.87 4.47
CA ALA A 108 8.21 -17.22 5.07
C ALA A 108 6.98 -18.16 5.23
N GLN A 109 6.46 -18.82 4.16
CA GLN A 109 6.14 -20.29 4.07
C GLN A 109 4.96 -20.63 3.10
N ILE A 110 4.95 -21.86 2.56
CA ILE A 110 3.81 -22.71 2.05
C ILE A 110 3.59 -22.85 0.51
N GLY A 111 3.12 -24.04 0.13
CA GLY A 111 2.23 -24.37 -1.00
C GLY A 111 1.50 -25.70 -0.73
N PRO A 112 0.26 -25.90 -1.22
CA PRO A 112 -0.38 -27.23 -1.36
C PRO A 112 -0.18 -28.11 -2.63
N ASP A 113 -0.34 -27.80 -3.93
CA ASP A 113 -0.82 -26.70 -4.80
C ASP A 113 -0.23 -25.26 -4.71
N ASN A 114 0.37 -24.78 -5.82
CA ASN A 114 0.93 -23.43 -5.99
C ASN A 114 1.17 -23.08 -7.48
N SER A 115 0.84 -21.87 -7.95
CA SER A 115 1.45 -21.21 -9.13
C SER A 115 1.33 -19.68 -9.09
N ILE A 116 2.41 -18.89 -9.24
CA ILE A 116 2.35 -17.41 -9.10
C ILE A 116 3.27 -16.67 -10.09
N ARG A 117 2.74 -15.60 -10.73
CA ARG A 117 3.40 -14.83 -11.79
C ARG A 117 2.72 -13.48 -12.10
N ASN A 118 3.09 -12.34 -11.51
CA ASN A 118 4.27 -11.58 -12.01
C ASN A 118 4.87 -10.56 -11.02
N ILE A 119 4.92 -10.95 -9.74
CA ILE A 119 6.09 -10.91 -8.84
C ILE A 119 6.74 -9.63 -8.25
N LYS A 120 6.15 -9.07 -7.19
CA LYS A 120 6.90 -8.49 -6.05
C LYS A 120 6.13 -8.66 -4.73
N GLY A 121 6.81 -8.68 -3.58
CA GLY A 121 6.23 -9.28 -2.38
C GLY A 121 7.01 -9.08 -1.11
N LEU A 122 6.36 -8.45 -0.13
CA LEU A 122 6.75 -8.49 1.29
C LEU A 122 5.87 -9.47 2.07
N LEU A 123 5.93 -9.41 3.41
CA LEU A 123 5.88 -10.58 4.31
C LEU A 123 4.65 -11.48 4.11
N PHE A 124 4.86 -12.79 3.97
CA PHE A 124 3.84 -13.71 3.47
C PHE A 124 3.72 -15.03 4.25
N ARG A 125 2.57 -15.67 4.13
CA ARG A 125 2.40 -17.12 4.35
C ARG A 125 1.33 -17.73 3.45
N SER A 126 1.33 -19.05 3.38
CA SER A 126 0.17 -19.89 3.02
C SER A 126 -0.11 -20.01 1.53
N GLY A 127 -0.56 -21.21 1.19
CA GLY A 127 -1.00 -21.57 -0.13
C GLY A 127 -2.39 -22.15 -0.03
N GLU A 128 -3.23 -21.62 -0.88
CA GLU A 128 -4.56 -22.08 -1.24
C GLU A 128 -4.47 -23.32 -2.15
N ARG A 129 -5.44 -23.55 -3.05
CA ARG A 129 -5.08 -24.18 -4.34
C ARG A 129 -4.67 -23.09 -5.33
N VAL A 130 -3.56 -22.41 -5.01
CA VAL A 130 -3.15 -21.10 -5.53
C VAL A 130 -2.96 -21.07 -7.04
N VAL A 131 -3.54 -20.06 -7.70
CA VAL A 131 -2.98 -19.51 -8.96
C VAL A 131 -3.18 -17.96 -9.03
N LEU A 132 -2.11 -17.17 -8.92
CA LEU A 132 -2.16 -15.70 -9.02
C LEU A 132 -1.28 -15.18 -10.18
N GLU A 133 -1.88 -14.71 -11.29
CA GLU A 133 -1.11 -14.45 -12.52
C GLU A 133 -1.29 -13.06 -13.20
N GLY A 134 -0.74 -12.03 -12.56
CA GLY A 134 -0.13 -10.87 -13.25
C GLY A 134 -0.94 -9.56 -13.27
N PRO A 135 -0.32 -8.43 -13.70
CA PRO A 135 1.01 -8.03 -13.23
C PRO A 135 0.93 -7.86 -11.70
N THR A 136 1.83 -8.49 -10.92
CA THR A 136 1.54 -8.76 -9.49
C THR A 136 2.57 -8.13 -8.56
N GLU A 137 2.10 -7.37 -7.56
CA GLU A 137 2.88 -7.13 -6.34
C GLU A 137 1.99 -7.21 -5.07
N ILE A 138 2.55 -7.53 -3.89
CA ILE A 138 1.84 -7.90 -2.64
C ILE A 138 2.59 -7.44 -1.35
N SER A 139 1.93 -6.99 -0.26
CA SER A 139 2.57 -6.76 1.07
C SER A 139 1.56 -6.46 2.19
N GLU A 140 1.58 -7.00 3.41
CA GLU A 140 1.80 -8.41 3.78
C GLU A 140 0.73 -9.32 3.13
N ALA A 141 0.82 -10.65 3.33
CA ALA A 141 -0.24 -11.58 2.94
C ALA A 141 -0.26 -12.91 3.72
N TRP A 142 -1.44 -13.52 3.80
CA TRP A 142 -1.67 -14.94 4.11
C TRP A 142 -2.88 -15.36 3.29
N LEU A 143 -2.79 -16.44 2.51
CA LEU A 143 -3.85 -16.86 1.59
C LEU A 143 -4.27 -18.34 1.74
N GLY A 144 -5.54 -18.64 1.47
CA GLY A 144 -6.08 -20.00 1.32
C GLY A 144 -6.87 -20.53 2.51
N ASP A 145 -7.81 -21.47 2.36
CA ASP A 145 -8.27 -22.27 1.20
C ASP A 145 -9.40 -21.58 0.39
N TYR A 146 -9.56 -21.60 -0.95
CA TYR A 146 -8.82 -22.14 -2.11
C TYR A 146 -8.96 -21.13 -3.29
N ALA A 147 -7.99 -20.24 -3.56
CA ALA A 147 -8.19 -19.06 -4.41
C ALA A 147 -7.32 -19.00 -5.69
N THR A 148 -7.70 -18.08 -6.60
CA THR A 148 -7.02 -17.76 -7.87
C THR A 148 -7.41 -16.35 -8.34
N VAL A 149 -6.51 -15.55 -8.95
CA VAL A 149 -6.82 -14.21 -9.50
C VAL A 149 -5.97 -13.87 -10.74
N ASP A 150 -6.62 -13.37 -11.80
CA ASP A 150 -6.07 -13.10 -13.13
C ASP A 150 -6.79 -11.91 -13.84
N GLN A 151 -6.77 -10.66 -13.37
CA GLN A 151 -5.65 -9.85 -12.87
C GLN A 151 -6.23 -8.69 -11.98
N CYS A 152 -5.56 -7.62 -11.50
CA CYS A 152 -4.18 -7.11 -11.58
C CYS A 152 -3.71 -6.65 -10.18
N GLY A 153 -2.40 -6.65 -9.89
CA GLY A 153 -1.82 -6.04 -8.68
C GLY A 153 -1.80 -4.50 -8.68
N TYR A 154 -1.37 -3.81 -7.63
CA TYR A 154 -0.70 -4.26 -6.39
C TYR A 154 -1.64 -4.23 -5.16
N PHE A 155 -1.52 -5.21 -4.25
CA PHE A 155 -2.40 -5.36 -3.09
C PHE A 155 -1.70 -5.34 -1.72
N GLU A 156 -2.30 -4.65 -0.74
CA GLU A 156 -1.83 -4.57 0.66
C GLU A 156 -3.02 -4.70 1.64
N GLY A 157 -3.31 -5.93 2.11
CA GLY A 157 -4.51 -6.22 2.90
C GLY A 157 -4.85 -7.70 3.08
N VAL A 158 -6.10 -7.97 3.50
CA VAL A 158 -6.53 -9.25 4.08
C VAL A 158 -7.69 -9.88 3.30
N PHE A 159 -7.41 -11.04 2.74
CA PHE A 159 -8.37 -11.84 1.99
C PHE A 159 -9.02 -12.85 2.95
N SER A 160 -10.35 -12.78 3.12
CA SER A 160 -11.08 -13.76 3.91
C SER A 160 -12.23 -14.38 3.11
N ASN A 161 -12.26 -15.70 3.11
CA ASN A 161 -13.34 -16.51 2.57
C ASN A 161 -14.61 -16.48 3.47
N ASP A 162 -14.58 -15.78 4.61
CA ASP A 162 -15.69 -15.67 5.55
C ASP A 162 -16.89 -14.93 4.94
N PHE A 163 -18.00 -15.64 4.82
CA PHE A 163 -19.33 -15.06 4.72
C PHE A 163 -20.05 -15.23 6.06
N TYR A 164 -20.03 -14.20 6.89
CA TYR A 164 -20.79 -14.16 8.14
C TYR A 164 -22.30 -14.09 7.85
N ILE A 165 -23.10 -14.88 8.57
CA ILE A 165 -24.56 -14.70 8.65
C ILE A 165 -24.87 -14.11 10.02
N PHE A 166 -25.65 -13.02 10.07
CA PHE A 166 -25.89 -12.30 11.32
C PHE A 166 -27.24 -11.60 11.38
N GLU A 167 -27.76 -11.42 12.59
CA GLU A 167 -29.08 -10.82 12.85
C GLU A 167 -28.98 -9.61 13.81
N PHE A 168 -30.00 -8.74 13.80
CA PHE A 168 -30.07 -7.59 14.70
C PHE A 168 -30.87 -7.93 15.97
N ALA A 169 -30.16 -8.01 17.10
CA ALA A 169 -30.71 -8.37 18.39
C ALA A 169 -31.38 -7.17 19.07
N LYS A 170 -32.69 -6.99 18.81
CA LYS A 170 -33.50 -5.85 19.30
C LYS A 170 -33.41 -5.57 20.81
N GLN A 171 -33.09 -6.58 21.63
CA GLN A 171 -32.97 -6.42 23.09
C GLN A 171 -31.62 -5.80 23.52
N SER A 172 -30.52 -6.22 22.90
CA SER A 172 -29.17 -5.69 23.15
C SER A 172 -28.83 -4.47 22.31
N ARG A 173 -29.62 -4.20 21.25
CA ARG A 173 -29.38 -3.17 20.21
C ARG A 173 -28.08 -3.38 19.42
N GLY A 174 -27.55 -4.60 19.41
CA GLY A 174 -26.36 -4.99 18.67
C GLY A 174 -26.62 -6.06 17.59
N ILE A 175 -25.54 -6.57 17.02
CA ILE A 175 -25.50 -7.70 16.08
C ILE A 175 -25.23 -9.01 16.83
N GLU A 176 -25.82 -10.10 16.36
CA GLU A 176 -25.48 -11.48 16.75
C GLU A 176 -25.07 -12.27 15.50
N VAL A 177 -23.84 -12.79 15.46
CA VAL A 177 -23.35 -13.66 14.37
C VAL A 177 -23.85 -15.07 14.63
N VAL A 178 -24.63 -15.60 13.68
CA VAL A 178 -25.33 -16.89 13.82
C VAL A 178 -24.65 -18.03 13.06
N ASP A 179 -23.84 -17.72 12.03
CA ASP A 179 -23.08 -18.70 11.24
C ASP A 179 -21.90 -18.01 10.51
N THR A 180 -20.92 -18.79 10.05
CA THR A 180 -19.80 -18.33 9.22
C THR A 180 -19.48 -19.37 8.15
N LEU A 181 -19.75 -19.04 6.89
CA LEU A 181 -19.49 -19.91 5.75
C LEU A 181 -18.11 -19.63 5.15
N GLN A 182 -17.43 -20.64 4.64
CA GLN A 182 -16.20 -20.49 3.84
C GLN A 182 -16.56 -20.55 2.35
N LEU A 183 -16.40 -19.44 1.63
CA LEU A 183 -16.67 -19.33 0.19
C LEU A 183 -15.42 -18.84 -0.54
N PRO A 184 -15.00 -19.47 -1.66
CA PRO A 184 -13.78 -19.08 -2.36
C PRO A 184 -13.88 -17.66 -2.92
N HIS A 185 -12.76 -16.93 -2.96
CA HIS A 185 -12.71 -15.63 -3.63
C HIS A 185 -12.99 -15.77 -5.14
N VAL A 186 -14.13 -15.21 -5.57
CA VAL A 186 -14.58 -15.18 -6.98
C VAL A 186 -14.65 -13.75 -7.54
N SER A 187 -14.42 -12.76 -6.66
CA SER A 187 -14.21 -11.32 -6.91
C SER A 187 -13.39 -10.98 -8.16
N ARG A 188 -13.63 -9.80 -8.73
CA ARG A 188 -12.85 -9.23 -9.82
C ARG A 188 -12.32 -7.85 -9.42
N TYR A 189 -11.07 -7.54 -9.78
CA TYR A 189 -10.40 -6.28 -9.46
C TYR A 189 -10.02 -5.55 -10.75
N GLY A 190 -10.20 -4.23 -10.77
CA GLY A 190 -9.83 -3.40 -11.92
C GLY A 190 -8.31 -3.33 -12.10
N MET A 191 -7.87 -2.89 -13.28
CA MET A 191 -6.43 -2.76 -13.54
C MET A 191 -5.81 -1.71 -12.61
N ASN A 192 -5.00 -2.17 -11.65
CA ASN A 192 -4.26 -1.40 -10.63
C ASN A 192 -5.09 -0.88 -9.42
N ALA A 193 -5.86 -1.75 -8.78
CA ALA A 193 -6.58 -1.43 -7.54
C ALA A 193 -5.70 -1.59 -6.28
N ILE A 194 -5.50 -0.50 -5.51
CA ILE A 194 -4.64 -0.50 -4.32
C ILE A 194 -5.46 -0.39 -3.03
N ASN A 195 -5.70 -1.55 -2.44
CA ASN A 195 -6.11 -1.64 -1.05
C ASN A 195 -4.86 -1.35 -0.19
N SER A 196 -4.90 -0.32 0.67
CA SER A 196 -3.82 0.03 1.62
C SER A 196 -4.28 1.02 2.71
N THR A 197 -4.11 0.66 3.97
CA THR A 197 -4.56 1.36 5.19
C THR A 197 -3.38 1.95 5.98
N ASN A 198 -2.73 2.97 5.42
CA ASN A 198 -1.79 3.81 6.17
C ASN A 198 -2.56 4.64 7.22
N SER A 199 -2.86 4.03 8.36
CA SER A 199 -3.77 4.56 9.37
C SER A 199 -3.07 5.30 10.53
N GLY A 200 -1.74 5.14 10.65
CA GLY A 200 -0.91 5.79 11.66
C GLY A 200 -1.24 5.29 13.06
N ASN A 201 -0.61 4.19 13.49
CA ASN A 201 -1.02 3.48 14.71
C ASN A 201 -0.42 4.09 15.97
N VAL A 202 -1.02 5.18 16.46
CA VAL A 202 -0.99 5.46 17.90
C VAL A 202 -1.52 4.22 18.62
N LEU A 203 -0.59 3.42 19.17
CA LEU A 203 -0.89 2.26 20.00
C LEU A 203 -1.73 2.69 21.21
N PRO A 204 -2.57 1.79 21.79
CA PRO A 204 -3.40 2.09 22.94
C PRO A 204 -2.56 2.62 24.12
N GLN A 205 -2.64 3.93 24.31
CA GLN A 205 -2.04 4.64 25.44
C GLN A 205 -2.94 4.53 26.69
N PRO A 206 -2.39 4.76 27.90
CA PRO A 206 -3.20 4.91 29.10
C PRO A 206 -4.34 5.94 28.91
N ASP A 207 -5.54 5.57 29.38
CA ASP A 207 -6.75 6.42 29.39
C ASP A 207 -7.16 7.04 28.04
N ASP A 208 -6.86 6.36 26.91
CA ASP A 208 -7.14 6.79 25.53
C ASP A 208 -6.54 8.15 25.12
N ARG A 209 -5.44 8.58 25.79
CA ARG A 209 -4.78 9.88 25.60
C ARG A 209 -3.39 9.74 24.97
N PHE A 210 -3.13 10.49 23.90
CA PHE A 210 -1.79 10.59 23.33
C PHE A 210 -1.04 11.81 23.88
N SER A 211 0.10 11.59 24.54
CA SER A 211 0.88 12.63 25.23
C SER A 211 2.38 12.63 24.96
N SER A 212 2.98 11.47 24.66
CA SER A 212 4.41 11.31 24.35
C SER A 212 4.61 10.45 23.09
N PHE A 213 5.74 10.64 22.41
CA PHE A 213 6.24 9.78 21.32
C PHE A 213 7.26 8.73 21.79
N GLY A 214 7.65 8.72 23.06
CA GLY A 214 8.70 7.84 23.60
C GLY A 214 10.12 8.36 23.37
N GLU A 215 11.11 7.47 23.51
CA GLU A 215 12.52 7.75 23.19
C GLU A 215 12.80 7.63 21.67
N ILE A 216 13.96 8.10 21.24
CA ILE A 216 14.42 7.94 19.85
C ILE A 216 15.10 6.57 19.70
N ASP A 217 14.31 5.56 19.33
CA ASP A 217 14.77 4.21 18.99
C ASP A 217 14.97 4.03 17.47
N GLY A 218 14.72 5.07 16.67
CA GLY A 218 14.94 5.11 15.23
C GLY A 218 13.73 4.70 14.39
N LEU A 219 13.67 5.19 13.15
CA LEU A 219 12.50 5.09 12.27
C LEU A 219 11.97 3.66 12.04
N TRP A 220 12.80 2.63 12.21
CA TRP A 220 12.48 1.22 11.89
C TRP A 220 12.20 0.33 13.11
N SER A 221 12.20 0.87 14.32
CA SER A 221 11.79 0.18 15.55
C SER A 221 10.37 0.54 16.00
N ASP A 222 9.78 1.60 15.43
CA ASP A 222 8.52 2.18 15.91
C ASP A 222 7.29 1.33 15.54
N SER A 223 6.66 0.79 16.58
CA SER A 223 5.36 0.08 16.51
C SER A 223 4.20 0.93 15.94
N VAL A 224 4.35 2.25 15.86
CA VAL A 224 3.37 3.17 15.25
C VAL A 224 3.25 2.99 13.73
N LEU A 225 4.22 2.31 13.10
CA LEU A 225 4.17 1.87 11.70
C LEU A 225 3.10 0.81 11.41
N SER A 226 2.45 0.24 12.43
CA SER A 226 1.48 -0.86 12.26
C SER A 226 0.34 -0.51 11.28
N HIS A 227 0.18 -1.36 10.27
CA HIS A 227 -0.93 -1.36 9.32
C HIS A 227 -2.19 -2.01 9.90
N GLU A 228 -3.35 -1.73 9.31
CA GLU A 228 -4.61 -2.38 9.67
C GLU A 228 -5.13 -3.37 8.61
N PRO A 229 -5.78 -4.48 9.01
CA PRO A 229 -6.29 -5.47 8.07
C PRO A 229 -7.48 -4.95 7.25
N ILE A 230 -7.31 -4.78 5.94
CA ILE A 230 -8.41 -4.54 5.00
C ILE A 230 -9.11 -5.86 4.70
N LEU A 231 -10.36 -6.03 5.12
CA LEU A 231 -11.11 -7.25 4.87
C LEU A 231 -11.87 -7.18 3.54
N LEU A 232 -11.58 -8.12 2.63
CA LEU A 232 -12.27 -8.26 1.35
C LEU A 232 -13.15 -9.52 1.36
N SER A 233 -14.46 -9.35 1.12
CA SER A 233 -15.43 -10.45 0.98
C SER A 233 -15.24 -11.24 -0.34
N PRO A 234 -15.58 -12.54 -0.41
CA PRO A 234 -15.39 -13.37 -1.60
C PRO A 234 -16.20 -12.99 -2.86
N CYS A 235 -17.08 -11.99 -2.79
CA CYS A 235 -17.97 -11.56 -3.89
C CYS A 235 -18.09 -10.03 -3.98
N CYS A 236 -16.97 -9.28 -3.99
CA CYS A 236 -16.98 -7.81 -4.16
C CYS A 236 -16.20 -7.37 -5.41
N TRP A 237 -16.37 -6.08 -5.78
CA TRP A 237 -15.67 -5.44 -6.89
C TRP A 237 -14.95 -4.18 -6.42
N VAL A 238 -13.70 -3.99 -6.87
CA VAL A 238 -12.93 -2.76 -6.68
C VAL A 238 -12.50 -2.25 -8.04
N SER A 239 -12.92 -1.04 -8.42
CA SER A 239 -12.65 -0.47 -9.74
C SER A 239 -11.32 0.28 -9.78
N GLY A 240 -10.58 0.13 -10.89
CA GLY A 240 -9.38 0.90 -11.24
C GLY A 240 -8.53 1.39 -10.06
N TRP A 241 -8.21 2.68 -10.08
CA TRP A 241 -7.26 3.37 -9.18
C TRP A 241 -7.80 3.64 -7.75
N THR A 242 -8.70 2.80 -7.21
CA THR A 242 -9.28 2.97 -5.85
C THR A 242 -8.24 2.84 -4.74
N LYS A 243 -8.44 3.63 -3.65
CA LYS A 243 -7.85 3.40 -2.32
C LYS A 243 -8.94 3.16 -1.27
N VAL A 244 -8.72 2.23 -0.35
CA VAL A 244 -9.65 1.90 0.77
C VAL A 244 -9.02 2.30 2.11
N ILE A 245 -9.72 3.11 2.92
CA ILE A 245 -9.20 3.66 4.18
C ILE A 245 -10.13 3.33 5.35
N GLY A 246 -9.61 2.86 6.48
CA GLY A 246 -10.36 2.71 7.72
C GLY A 246 -9.42 2.67 8.92
N LYS A 247 -10.00 2.72 10.12
CA LYS A 247 -9.25 2.60 11.37
C LYS A 247 -10.11 2.12 12.53
N SER A 248 -9.96 0.84 12.88
CA SER A 248 -10.50 0.25 14.10
C SER A 248 -9.77 0.77 15.34
N LEU A 249 -10.53 1.24 16.34
CA LEU A 249 -9.97 1.78 17.59
C LEU A 249 -9.25 0.74 18.47
N LYS A 250 -9.45 -0.54 18.18
CA LYS A 250 -8.92 -1.70 18.92
C LYS A 250 -8.83 -2.88 17.96
N ALA A 251 -7.99 -3.86 18.26
CA ALA A 251 -8.15 -5.17 17.66
C ALA A 251 -9.50 -5.77 18.07
N HIS A 252 -10.23 -6.35 17.11
CA HIS A 252 -11.47 -7.06 17.36
C HIS A 252 -11.20 -8.33 18.18
N ALA A 253 -12.19 -8.82 18.95
CA ALA A 253 -12.07 -10.06 19.72
C ALA A 253 -12.98 -11.19 19.19
N SER A 254 -13.86 -10.87 18.23
CA SER A 254 -14.80 -11.78 17.59
C SER A 254 -15.25 -11.21 16.23
N ALA A 255 -15.84 -12.04 15.37
CA ALA A 255 -16.49 -11.56 14.14
C ALA A 255 -17.63 -10.55 14.42
N LYS A 256 -18.28 -10.62 15.60
CA LYS A 256 -19.26 -9.62 16.04
C LYS A 256 -18.60 -8.25 16.24
N ASP A 257 -17.49 -8.17 16.98
CA ASP A 257 -16.76 -6.89 17.21
C ASP A 257 -16.38 -6.22 15.88
N LEU A 258 -15.99 -7.02 14.88
CA LEU A 258 -15.62 -6.58 13.54
C LEU A 258 -16.83 -6.04 12.74
N ILE A 259 -17.99 -6.70 12.82
CA ILE A 259 -19.20 -6.29 12.08
C ILE A 259 -19.86 -5.06 12.72
N GLU A 260 -19.82 -4.95 14.05
CA GLU A 260 -20.28 -3.76 14.78
C GLU A 260 -19.36 -2.55 14.59
N ASP A 261 -18.10 -2.74 14.22
CA ASP A 261 -17.18 -1.65 13.94
C ASP A 261 -17.41 -1.02 12.55
N SER A 262 -18.03 0.16 12.53
CA SER A 262 -18.25 0.95 11.31
C SER A 262 -16.98 1.52 10.66
N LEU A 263 -15.86 1.51 11.39
CA LEU A 263 -14.58 2.10 10.99
C LEU A 263 -13.59 1.04 10.47
N ALA A 264 -13.85 -0.24 10.81
CA ALA A 264 -13.14 -1.38 10.26
C ALA A 264 -13.23 -1.40 8.72
N THR A 265 -12.11 -1.70 8.07
CA THR A 265 -11.97 -1.57 6.62
C THR A 265 -12.51 -2.79 5.89
N TYR A 266 -13.83 -3.00 5.91
CA TYR A 266 -14.50 -4.19 5.38
C TYR A 266 -15.37 -3.88 4.15
N LEU A 267 -15.02 -4.47 2.99
CA LEU A 267 -15.84 -4.48 1.78
C LEU A 267 -16.73 -5.73 1.75
N MET A 268 -18.02 -5.55 2.00
CA MET A 268 -19.00 -6.63 2.19
C MET A 268 -19.53 -7.24 0.87
N PRO A 269 -20.24 -8.40 0.90
CA PRO A 269 -20.76 -9.06 -0.31
C PRO A 269 -21.52 -8.13 -1.26
N PHE A 270 -21.24 -8.28 -2.56
CA PHE A 270 -21.84 -7.56 -3.68
C PHE A 270 -21.65 -6.03 -3.66
N SER A 271 -20.70 -5.50 -2.89
CA SER A 271 -20.33 -4.07 -2.92
C SER A 271 -19.40 -3.71 -4.10
N VAL A 272 -19.45 -2.45 -4.52
CA VAL A 272 -18.55 -1.83 -5.52
C VAL A 272 -17.87 -0.62 -4.88
N SER A 273 -16.54 -0.58 -4.94
CA SER A 273 -15.73 0.57 -4.48
C SER A 273 -15.03 1.30 -5.62
N GLY A 274 -15.09 2.64 -5.55
CA GLY A 274 -14.31 3.60 -6.33
C GLY A 274 -14.52 3.54 -7.85
N LEU A 275 -15.75 3.31 -8.31
CA LEU A 275 -16.12 3.29 -9.73
C LEU A 275 -15.78 4.60 -10.48
N GLU A 276 -15.66 5.71 -9.76
CA GLU A 276 -15.26 7.03 -10.27
C GLU A 276 -13.77 7.36 -9.96
N GLY A 277 -12.96 6.39 -9.55
CA GLY A 277 -11.55 6.57 -9.18
C GLY A 277 -11.30 7.24 -7.82
N GLY A 278 -12.34 7.36 -6.98
CA GLY A 278 -12.26 7.99 -5.67
C GLY A 278 -11.88 7.05 -4.53
N SER A 279 -11.18 7.57 -3.53
CA SER A 279 -10.87 6.86 -2.27
C SER A 279 -12.12 6.66 -1.40
N VAL A 280 -12.31 5.45 -0.87
CA VAL A 280 -13.45 5.07 0.00
C VAL A 280 -13.04 4.98 1.48
N MET A 281 -14.01 5.06 2.40
CA MET A 281 -13.74 4.95 3.84
C MET A 281 -14.72 4.06 4.63
N GLY A 282 -14.13 3.28 5.56
CA GLY A 282 -14.82 2.47 6.57
C GLY A 282 -15.52 1.23 6.00
N GLN A 283 -16.47 0.71 6.75
CA GLN A 283 -17.28 -0.42 6.33
C GLN A 283 -18.18 -0.03 5.14
N VAL A 284 -18.01 -0.67 3.98
CA VAL A 284 -18.87 -0.52 2.79
C VAL A 284 -19.90 -1.64 2.80
N THR A 285 -21.19 -1.28 2.85
CA THR A 285 -22.24 -2.26 3.15
C THR A 285 -22.61 -3.12 1.93
N ILE A 286 -23.33 -4.20 2.20
CA ILE A 286 -23.77 -5.17 1.19
C ILE A 286 -24.51 -4.47 0.04
N GLY A 287 -24.15 -4.80 -1.20
CA GLY A 287 -24.79 -4.26 -2.41
C GLY A 287 -24.48 -2.78 -2.72
N GLU A 288 -23.67 -2.11 -1.91
CA GLU A 288 -23.49 -0.67 -1.94
C GLU A 288 -22.47 -0.24 -3.03
N LEU A 289 -22.74 0.89 -3.68
CA LEU A 289 -21.70 1.64 -4.42
C LEU A 289 -21.14 2.75 -3.53
N SER A 290 -19.82 2.78 -3.35
CA SER A 290 -19.11 3.81 -2.58
C SER A 290 -17.99 4.43 -3.42
N ASN A 291 -18.05 5.75 -3.65
CA ASN A 291 -17.05 6.49 -4.46
C ASN A 291 -16.29 7.57 -3.66
N SER A 292 -16.51 7.69 -2.35
CA SER A 292 -15.86 8.72 -1.53
C SER A 292 -15.99 8.46 -0.03
N TYR A 293 -15.25 9.22 0.77
CA TYR A 293 -15.37 9.34 2.23
C TYR A 293 -16.77 9.79 2.72
N SER A 294 -17.58 10.43 1.87
CA SER A 294 -18.86 10.99 2.28
C SER A 294 -20.05 10.04 2.06
N TYR A 295 -20.92 9.90 3.07
CA TYR A 295 -22.23 9.22 2.95
C TYR A 295 -23.12 9.75 1.82
N LYS A 296 -22.83 10.94 1.27
CA LYS A 296 -23.51 11.52 0.11
C LYS A 296 -23.19 10.79 -1.20
N GLN A 297 -22.07 10.07 -1.25
CA GLN A 297 -21.55 9.32 -2.41
C GLN A 297 -21.54 7.80 -2.11
N ARG A 298 -22.44 7.36 -1.23
CA ARG A 298 -22.70 5.97 -0.86
C ARG A 298 -24.15 5.61 -1.22
N ILE A 299 -24.35 4.73 -2.20
CA ILE A 299 -25.68 4.35 -2.72
C ILE A 299 -26.02 2.91 -2.29
N PRO A 300 -27.03 2.70 -1.41
CA PRO A 300 -27.35 1.37 -0.88
C PRO A 300 -28.06 0.50 -1.93
N LEU A 301 -27.67 -0.78 -1.97
CA LEU A 301 -28.16 -1.78 -2.94
C LEU A 301 -28.06 -1.37 -4.42
N TRP A 302 -27.08 -0.52 -4.76
CA TRP A 302 -26.83 -0.08 -6.14
C TRP A 302 -26.56 -1.27 -7.08
N THR A 303 -25.75 -2.26 -6.68
CA THR A 303 -25.44 -3.40 -7.56
C THR A 303 -26.68 -4.25 -7.85
N PHE A 304 -27.55 -4.44 -6.86
CA PHE A 304 -28.85 -5.13 -7.02
C PHE A 304 -29.84 -4.37 -7.93
N SER A 305 -29.58 -3.10 -8.24
CA SER A 305 -30.37 -2.32 -9.21
C SER A 305 -29.69 -2.11 -10.56
N HIS A 306 -28.35 -2.00 -10.60
CA HIS A 306 -27.60 -1.49 -11.77
C HIS A 306 -26.50 -2.43 -12.28
N ALA A 307 -26.13 -3.47 -11.53
CA ALA A 307 -25.14 -4.48 -11.92
C ALA A 307 -25.70 -5.90 -11.80
N CYS A 308 -27.00 -6.07 -12.09
CA CYS A 308 -27.75 -7.29 -11.81
C CYS A 308 -27.18 -8.52 -12.53
N SER A 309 -26.61 -8.32 -13.73
CA SER A 309 -25.98 -9.40 -14.50
C SER A 309 -24.75 -9.97 -13.80
N GLU A 310 -23.91 -9.10 -13.22
CA GLU A 310 -22.68 -9.51 -12.53
C GLU A 310 -22.96 -10.28 -11.24
N ILE A 311 -24.07 -9.97 -10.55
CA ILE A 311 -24.52 -10.72 -9.36
C ILE A 311 -24.93 -12.15 -9.75
N ILE A 312 -25.64 -12.31 -10.87
CA ILE A 312 -26.06 -13.63 -11.35
C ILE A 312 -24.86 -14.43 -11.85
N ASP A 313 -23.97 -13.82 -12.65
CA ASP A 313 -22.79 -14.50 -13.19
C ASP A 313 -21.77 -14.85 -12.08
N MET A 314 -21.74 -14.07 -10.99
CA MET A 314 -21.04 -14.41 -9.74
C MET A 314 -21.65 -15.66 -9.06
N VAL A 315 -22.98 -15.76 -8.96
CA VAL A 315 -23.68 -16.93 -8.40
C VAL A 315 -23.47 -18.19 -9.27
N GLN A 316 -23.56 -18.06 -10.60
CA GLN A 316 -23.25 -19.16 -11.52
C GLN A 316 -21.79 -19.63 -11.38
N LYS A 317 -20.82 -18.70 -11.30
CA LYS A 317 -19.41 -19.04 -11.08
C LYS A 317 -19.18 -19.68 -9.70
N MET A 318 -19.78 -19.17 -8.63
CA MET A 318 -19.78 -19.79 -7.30
C MET A 318 -20.31 -21.24 -7.33
N HIS A 319 -21.45 -21.48 -7.98
CA HIS A 319 -22.09 -22.79 -8.06
C HIS A 319 -21.22 -23.82 -8.81
N SER A 320 -20.40 -23.38 -9.77
CA SER A 320 -19.44 -24.24 -10.47
C SER A 320 -18.22 -24.69 -9.63
N ILE A 321 -17.96 -24.02 -8.50
CA ILE A 321 -16.76 -24.23 -7.66
C ILE A 321 -17.13 -24.86 -6.30
N VAL A 322 -18.28 -24.48 -5.71
CA VAL A 322 -18.69 -24.87 -4.36
C VAL A 322 -19.55 -26.14 -4.37
N LYS A 323 -19.25 -27.09 -3.47
CA LYS A 323 -19.90 -28.41 -3.43
C LYS A 323 -21.35 -28.43 -2.90
N ASP A 324 -21.78 -27.38 -2.20
CA ASP A 324 -23.17 -27.24 -1.72
C ASP A 324 -23.90 -26.15 -2.53
N GLY A 325 -24.49 -26.58 -3.65
CA GLY A 325 -25.25 -25.68 -4.52
C GLY A 325 -26.42 -24.99 -3.82
N LYS A 326 -27.05 -25.64 -2.83
CA LYS A 326 -28.21 -25.11 -2.09
C LYS A 326 -27.85 -24.02 -1.10
N LEU A 327 -26.56 -23.92 -0.75
CA LEU A 327 -26.02 -22.77 -0.03
C LEU A 327 -25.86 -21.58 -0.98
N ILE A 328 -25.37 -21.82 -2.19
CA ILE A 328 -25.15 -20.80 -3.23
C ILE A 328 -26.47 -20.23 -3.76
N ASP A 329 -27.50 -21.06 -3.99
CA ASP A 329 -28.86 -20.63 -4.36
C ASP A 329 -29.46 -19.62 -3.36
N ARG A 330 -28.99 -19.64 -2.10
CA ARG A 330 -29.47 -18.76 -1.02
C ARG A 330 -28.59 -17.54 -0.78
N LEU A 331 -27.42 -17.44 -1.41
CA LEU A 331 -26.36 -16.46 -1.11
C LEU A 331 -26.89 -15.02 -1.11
N VAL A 332 -27.55 -14.60 -2.19
CA VAL A 332 -28.11 -13.24 -2.32
C VAL A 332 -29.17 -12.95 -1.26
N THR A 333 -30.04 -13.91 -0.96
CA THR A 333 -31.08 -13.75 0.07
C THR A 333 -30.50 -13.65 1.48
N LEU A 334 -29.37 -14.32 1.75
CA LEU A 334 -28.63 -14.14 3.01
C LEU A 334 -27.98 -12.75 3.08
N SER A 335 -27.34 -12.29 1.99
CA SER A 335 -26.77 -10.95 1.91
C SER A 335 -27.80 -9.84 2.17
N LEU A 336 -28.99 -9.93 1.56
CA LEU A 336 -30.06 -8.94 1.78
C LEU A 336 -30.58 -8.93 3.23
N LYS A 337 -30.56 -10.07 3.94
CA LYS A 337 -30.92 -10.13 5.36
C LYS A 337 -29.85 -9.49 6.25
N ASN A 338 -28.58 -9.79 6.00
CA ASN A 338 -27.45 -9.14 6.66
C ASN A 338 -27.49 -7.60 6.47
N ALA A 339 -27.81 -7.13 5.26
CA ALA A 339 -27.97 -5.70 4.96
C ALA A 339 -29.08 -5.04 5.79
N LEU A 340 -30.19 -5.75 6.03
CA LEU A 340 -31.28 -5.29 6.89
C LEU A 340 -30.84 -5.21 8.36
N ALA A 341 -30.08 -6.20 8.84
CA ALA A 341 -29.53 -6.22 10.19
C ALA A 341 -28.59 -5.03 10.45
N LEU A 342 -27.65 -4.74 9.54
CA LEU A 342 -26.79 -3.55 9.61
C LEU A 342 -27.59 -2.25 9.60
N THR A 343 -28.62 -2.16 8.75
CA THR A 343 -29.47 -0.96 8.65
C THR A 343 -30.18 -0.68 9.98
N TYR A 344 -30.68 -1.73 10.66
CA TYR A 344 -31.26 -1.58 12.00
C TYR A 344 -30.20 -1.30 13.09
N PHE A 345 -29.02 -1.91 13.03
CA PHE A 345 -27.91 -1.65 13.96
C PHE A 345 -27.45 -0.19 13.88
N TYR A 346 -27.11 0.32 12.69
CA TYR A 346 -26.65 1.70 12.52
C TYR A 346 -27.70 2.75 12.87
N ALA A 347 -28.98 2.42 12.72
CA ALA A 347 -30.06 3.26 13.23
C ALA A 347 -30.17 3.20 14.77
N ALA A 348 -29.99 2.02 15.37
CA ALA A 348 -29.99 1.85 16.81
C ALA A 348 -28.82 2.59 17.49
N GLU A 349 -27.60 2.53 16.97
CA GLU A 349 -26.47 3.34 17.46
C GLU A 349 -26.82 4.84 17.47
N ARG A 350 -27.35 5.33 16.36
CA ARG A 350 -27.61 6.76 16.11
C ARG A 350 -28.96 7.25 16.67
N ASN A 351 -29.66 6.40 17.43
CA ASN A 351 -30.99 6.64 18.02
C ASN A 351 -32.04 7.11 16.98
N ILE A 352 -32.02 6.51 15.79
CA ILE A 352 -32.94 6.78 14.68
C ILE A 352 -34.06 5.72 14.68
N ASP A 353 -35.30 6.18 14.70
CA ASP A 353 -36.48 5.33 14.48
C ASP A 353 -36.72 5.17 12.96
N LEU A 354 -36.57 3.93 12.46
CA LEU A 354 -36.80 3.56 11.06
C LEU A 354 -38.23 3.11 10.76
N ASP A 355 -39.09 2.97 11.78
CA ASP A 355 -40.48 2.58 11.63
C ASP A 355 -41.38 3.86 11.65
N ALA A 356 -40.89 4.96 12.22
CA ALA A 356 -41.48 6.30 12.13
C ALA A 356 -41.02 7.15 10.93
N ASP A 357 -39.98 6.75 10.18
CA ASP A 357 -39.52 7.49 9.00
C ASP A 357 -40.10 6.94 7.68
N THR A 358 -40.64 7.83 6.85
CA THR A 358 -41.26 7.47 5.55
C THR A 358 -40.33 7.66 4.36
N GLY A 359 -39.05 7.98 4.59
CA GLY A 359 -37.99 8.09 3.58
C GLY A 359 -38.05 9.33 2.67
N LYS A 360 -39.10 10.16 2.78
CA LYS A 360 -39.42 11.22 1.82
C LYS A 360 -38.68 12.56 1.99
N SER A 361 -37.95 12.78 3.09
CA SER A 361 -37.34 14.10 3.36
C SER A 361 -36.05 14.10 4.19
N GLY A 362 -35.47 12.93 4.50
CA GLY A 362 -34.27 12.85 5.33
C GLY A 362 -32.99 13.31 4.62
N LYS A 363 -32.24 14.23 5.23
CA LYS A 363 -30.81 14.46 4.96
C LYS A 363 -29.96 13.67 5.98
N GLY A 364 -28.68 13.47 5.67
CA GLY A 364 -27.76 12.73 6.56
C GLY A 364 -28.06 11.24 6.70
N TRP A 365 -27.43 10.60 7.68
CA TRP A 365 -27.59 9.17 8.02
C TRP A 365 -29.05 8.72 8.10
N ARG A 366 -29.92 9.51 8.73
CA ARG A 366 -31.37 9.24 8.84
C ARG A 366 -32.03 9.03 7.47
N GLY A 367 -31.74 9.90 6.52
CA GLY A 367 -32.25 9.77 5.15
C GLY A 367 -31.62 8.61 4.37
N TRP A 368 -30.36 8.29 4.63
CA TRP A 368 -29.68 7.14 4.04
C TRP A 368 -30.29 5.82 4.52
N LEU A 369 -30.35 5.60 5.84
CA LEU A 369 -30.86 4.37 6.47
C LEU A 369 -32.33 4.09 6.12
N ALA A 370 -33.18 5.13 6.04
CA ALA A 370 -34.56 4.98 5.61
C ALA A 370 -34.69 4.53 4.14
N ARG A 371 -33.79 4.99 3.24
CA ARG A 371 -33.72 4.49 1.86
C ARG A 371 -33.17 3.06 1.80
N SER A 372 -32.11 2.76 2.58
CA SER A 372 -31.54 1.41 2.65
C SER A 372 -32.60 0.39 3.06
N LYS A 373 -33.30 0.61 4.19
CA LYS A 373 -34.41 -0.23 4.65
C LYS A 373 -35.47 -0.42 3.54
N GLY A 374 -35.96 0.68 2.96
CA GLY A 374 -36.99 0.63 1.92
C GLY A 374 -36.56 -0.04 0.61
N ALA A 375 -35.26 -0.07 0.27
CA ALA A 375 -34.74 -0.82 -0.87
C ALA A 375 -34.60 -2.33 -0.53
N ILE A 376 -34.06 -2.64 0.65
CA ILE A 376 -33.85 -4.02 1.12
C ILE A 376 -35.20 -4.75 1.28
N GLU A 377 -36.18 -4.12 1.94
CA GLU A 377 -37.52 -4.69 2.12
C GLU A 377 -38.21 -4.99 0.79
N LYS A 378 -38.07 -4.11 -0.21
CA LYS A 378 -38.58 -4.35 -1.57
C LYS A 378 -37.87 -5.53 -2.24
N HIS A 379 -36.54 -5.58 -2.23
CA HIS A 379 -35.81 -6.70 -2.86
C HIS A 379 -36.18 -8.04 -2.20
N LEU A 380 -36.28 -8.10 -0.87
CA LEU A 380 -36.71 -9.30 -0.14
C LEU A 380 -38.17 -9.70 -0.45
N ALA A 381 -39.05 -8.74 -0.72
CA ALA A 381 -40.43 -8.99 -1.14
C ALA A 381 -40.59 -9.25 -2.65
N SER A 382 -39.55 -9.04 -3.46
CA SER A 382 -39.65 -9.05 -4.93
C SER A 382 -39.51 -10.41 -5.59
N ASP A 383 -39.02 -11.44 -4.88
CA ASP A 383 -38.69 -12.77 -5.43
C ASP A 383 -37.66 -12.77 -6.59
N LEU A 384 -37.11 -11.61 -6.98
CA LEU A 384 -36.14 -11.49 -8.08
C LEU A 384 -34.91 -12.38 -7.88
N TRP A 385 -34.50 -12.60 -6.63
CA TRP A 385 -33.25 -13.30 -6.28
C TRP A 385 -33.48 -14.75 -5.82
N HIS A 386 -34.49 -15.41 -6.39
CA HIS A 386 -34.68 -16.86 -6.27
C HIS A 386 -33.85 -17.60 -7.34
N PHE A 387 -33.10 -18.61 -6.91
CA PHE A 387 -32.20 -19.43 -7.72
C PHE A 387 -32.47 -20.92 -7.47
N GLU A 388 -32.28 -21.74 -8.49
CA GLU A 388 -32.36 -23.21 -8.41
C GLU A 388 -31.18 -23.84 -9.17
N GLU A 389 -30.32 -24.57 -8.45
CA GLU A 389 -29.11 -25.23 -9.00
C GLU A 389 -28.18 -24.23 -9.74
N GLY A 390 -28.07 -23.01 -9.20
CA GLY A 390 -27.28 -21.89 -9.73
C GLY A 390 -27.98 -21.00 -10.76
N GLU A 391 -29.15 -21.39 -11.28
CA GLU A 391 -29.86 -20.63 -12.33
C GLU A 391 -30.94 -19.68 -11.76
N PRO A 392 -31.05 -18.43 -12.24
CA PRO A 392 -31.97 -17.42 -11.71
C PRO A 392 -33.42 -17.63 -12.20
N VAL A 393 -34.32 -17.99 -11.29
CA VAL A 393 -35.69 -18.41 -11.65
C VAL A 393 -36.53 -17.26 -12.22
N ASN A 394 -36.31 -16.02 -11.78
CA ASN A 394 -37.08 -14.84 -12.21
C ASN A 394 -36.40 -13.95 -13.28
N TRP A 395 -35.30 -14.40 -13.88
CA TRP A 395 -34.55 -13.67 -14.93
C TRP A 395 -34.48 -14.42 -16.26
N LYS A 396 -34.10 -13.72 -17.32
CA LYS A 396 -33.79 -14.28 -18.65
C LYS A 396 -32.56 -13.57 -19.23
N ARG A 397 -31.75 -14.26 -20.04
CA ARG A 397 -30.73 -13.59 -20.87
C ARG A 397 -31.40 -12.80 -22.00
N ASP A 398 -30.82 -11.67 -22.35
CA ASP A 398 -31.14 -10.83 -23.51
C ASP A 398 -29.82 -10.31 -24.08
N GLY A 399 -29.34 -10.98 -25.13
CA GLY A 399 -27.90 -10.96 -25.46
C GLY A 399 -27.07 -11.48 -24.28
N ASP A 400 -25.98 -10.80 -23.99
CA ASP A 400 -25.07 -11.14 -22.89
C ASP A 400 -25.61 -10.73 -21.51
N ARG A 401 -26.63 -9.86 -21.45
CA ARG A 401 -27.17 -9.29 -20.21
C ARG A 401 -28.30 -10.14 -19.63
N TRP A 402 -28.50 -10.07 -18.31
CA TRP A 402 -29.71 -10.57 -17.65
C TRP A 402 -30.74 -9.46 -17.48
N VAL A 403 -32.00 -9.77 -17.78
CA VAL A 403 -33.16 -8.88 -17.54
C VAL A 403 -34.27 -9.64 -16.81
N PRO A 404 -35.08 -8.98 -15.96
CA PRO A 404 -36.12 -9.67 -15.20
C PRO A 404 -37.25 -10.15 -16.12
N LYS A 405 -37.89 -11.28 -15.77
CA LYS A 405 -39.06 -11.80 -16.50
C LYS A 405 -40.26 -10.86 -16.43
N ASN A 406 -40.36 -10.05 -15.37
CA ASN A 406 -41.28 -8.92 -15.25
C ASN A 406 -40.52 -7.65 -14.85
N ALA A 407 -40.51 -6.65 -15.74
CA ALA A 407 -39.83 -5.37 -15.54
C ALA A 407 -40.34 -4.58 -14.33
N GLU A 408 -41.64 -4.66 -14.01
CA GLU A 408 -42.26 -3.88 -12.92
C GLU A 408 -41.66 -4.22 -11.55
N MET A 409 -41.17 -5.45 -11.37
CA MET A 409 -40.57 -5.92 -10.11
C MET A 409 -39.22 -5.25 -9.81
N LEU A 410 -38.45 -4.86 -10.83
CA LEU A 410 -37.20 -4.10 -10.66
C LEU A 410 -37.44 -2.59 -10.70
N LEU A 411 -38.27 -2.11 -11.64
CA LEU A 411 -38.62 -0.70 -11.79
C LEU A 411 -39.38 -0.15 -10.57
N GLY A 412 -40.14 -1.00 -9.86
CA GLY A 412 -40.76 -0.68 -8.57
C GLY A 412 -39.76 -0.45 -7.44
N ILE A 413 -38.49 -0.85 -7.61
CA ILE A 413 -37.38 -0.64 -6.67
C ILE A 413 -36.57 0.59 -7.09
N SER A 414 -35.98 0.55 -8.29
CA SER A 414 -35.19 1.60 -8.91
C SER A 414 -35.74 1.92 -10.32
N PRO A 415 -36.41 3.06 -10.55
CA PRO A 415 -37.16 3.34 -11.78
C PRO A 415 -36.31 3.48 -13.07
N ASP A 416 -35.02 3.74 -12.96
CA ASP A 416 -34.08 3.90 -14.08
C ASP A 416 -33.19 2.66 -14.30
N ALA A 417 -33.34 1.61 -13.48
CA ALA A 417 -32.51 0.41 -13.49
C ALA A 417 -32.30 -0.21 -14.89
N LEU A 418 -33.35 -0.29 -15.71
CA LEU A 418 -33.27 -0.91 -17.04
C LEU A 418 -32.59 -0.03 -18.10
N GLU A 419 -32.48 1.29 -17.85
CA GLU A 419 -31.74 2.22 -18.72
C GLU A 419 -30.26 2.28 -18.30
N ASN A 420 -30.00 2.21 -16.99
CA ASN A 420 -28.67 2.33 -16.38
C ASN A 420 -28.13 0.98 -15.86
N GLN A 421 -27.90 0.01 -16.77
CA GLN A 421 -27.21 -1.27 -16.48
C GLN A 421 -25.72 -1.25 -16.85
N PHE A 422 -24.88 -1.68 -15.91
CA PHE A 422 -23.43 -1.85 -16.00
C PHE A 422 -23.07 -3.32 -16.22
N SER A 423 -21.99 -3.57 -16.97
CA SER A 423 -21.32 -4.86 -17.11
C SER A 423 -20.04 -4.92 -16.28
N GLY A 424 -19.46 -6.11 -16.13
CA GLY A 424 -18.18 -6.31 -15.44
C GLY A 424 -17.05 -5.46 -16.03
N ASP A 425 -17.02 -5.28 -17.35
CA ASP A 425 -16.04 -4.40 -18.01
C ASP A 425 -16.23 -2.93 -17.58
N ASP A 426 -17.46 -2.47 -17.36
CA ASP A 426 -17.74 -1.12 -16.84
C ASP A 426 -17.33 -0.98 -15.36
N LEU A 427 -17.48 -2.03 -14.56
CA LEU A 427 -17.07 -2.06 -13.15
C LEU A 427 -15.55 -2.11 -12.94
N LEU A 428 -14.80 -2.57 -13.93
CA LEU A 428 -13.35 -2.83 -13.83
C LEU A 428 -12.52 -1.86 -14.70
N LYS A 429 -13.18 -1.00 -15.47
CA LYS A 429 -12.60 -0.12 -16.47
C LYS A 429 -11.52 0.79 -15.90
N CYS A 430 -10.36 0.79 -16.55
CA CYS A 430 -9.23 1.64 -16.21
C CYS A 430 -8.90 2.59 -17.38
N GLY A 431 -8.43 3.80 -17.06
CA GLY A 431 -8.11 4.85 -18.05
C GLY A 431 -6.62 5.16 -18.20
N GLU A 432 -5.74 4.46 -17.49
CA GLU A 432 -4.28 4.65 -17.53
C GLU A 432 -3.61 3.28 -17.69
N GLU A 433 -2.60 3.20 -18.55
CA GLU A 433 -1.85 1.96 -18.86
C GLU A 433 -1.16 1.36 -17.61
N PRO A 434 -0.97 0.03 -17.54
CA PRO A 434 -0.16 -0.62 -16.48
C PRO A 434 1.23 -0.01 -16.32
N LEU A 435 1.80 -0.15 -15.11
CA LEU A 435 3.20 0.17 -14.86
C LEU A 435 4.10 -0.93 -15.43
N ASP A 436 5.21 -0.54 -16.06
CA ASP A 436 6.25 -1.47 -16.54
C ASP A 436 7.14 -1.93 -15.37
N SER A 437 7.46 -3.23 -15.30
CA SER A 437 8.26 -3.81 -14.21
C SER A 437 9.30 -4.80 -14.73
N ARG A 438 10.53 -4.66 -14.23
CA ARG A 438 11.68 -5.49 -14.64
C ARG A 438 12.54 -5.84 -13.44
N LEU A 439 12.65 -7.14 -13.11
CA LEU A 439 13.40 -7.60 -11.95
C LEU A 439 14.91 -7.45 -12.17
N GLY A 440 15.50 -6.42 -11.57
CA GLY A 440 16.95 -6.26 -11.40
C GLY A 440 17.79 -6.54 -12.64
N ILE A 441 18.74 -7.47 -12.50
CA ILE A 441 19.64 -7.92 -13.57
C ILE A 441 19.28 -9.32 -14.12
N SER A 442 19.35 -9.45 -15.45
CA SER A 442 19.09 -10.68 -16.20
C SER A 442 20.35 -11.51 -16.46
N ARG A 443 20.21 -12.78 -16.88
CA ARG A 443 21.33 -13.68 -17.23
C ARG A 443 22.28 -13.07 -18.27
N ASP A 444 21.72 -12.51 -19.34
CA ASP A 444 22.49 -12.03 -20.49
C ASP A 444 23.28 -10.74 -20.18
N GLU A 445 22.98 -10.08 -19.05
CA GLU A 445 23.77 -8.96 -18.51
C GLU A 445 24.94 -9.44 -17.62
N LEU A 446 24.87 -10.64 -17.04
CA LEU A 446 25.86 -11.18 -16.11
C LEU A 446 27.08 -11.79 -16.82
N TYR A 447 28.21 -11.87 -16.11
CA TYR A 447 29.37 -12.64 -16.55
C TYR A 447 29.22 -14.12 -16.18
N THR A 448 29.63 -15.01 -17.09
CA THR A 448 29.47 -16.46 -16.96
C THR A 448 30.75 -17.26 -17.29
N GLY A 449 31.91 -16.60 -17.30
CA GLY A 449 33.22 -17.22 -17.57
C GLY A 449 33.99 -17.54 -16.28
N GLU A 450 35.22 -18.04 -16.38
CA GLU A 450 36.02 -18.32 -15.18
C GLU A 450 36.32 -17.03 -14.37
N THR A 451 36.42 -17.16 -13.04
CA THR A 451 36.74 -16.05 -12.14
C THR A 451 38.05 -15.40 -12.59
N PHE A 452 38.02 -14.07 -12.80
CA PHE A 452 39.10 -13.32 -13.42
C PHE A 452 39.35 -12.01 -12.66
N ILE A 453 40.62 -11.72 -12.40
CA ILE A 453 41.09 -10.47 -11.81
C ILE A 453 42.18 -9.92 -12.73
N GLU A 454 41.98 -8.71 -13.24
CA GLU A 454 42.94 -8.03 -14.10
C GLU A 454 44.11 -7.45 -13.27
N GLU A 455 45.32 -7.42 -13.84
CA GLU A 455 46.53 -6.93 -13.13
C GLU A 455 46.45 -5.45 -12.69
N THR A 456 45.48 -4.70 -13.23
CA THR A 456 45.19 -3.29 -12.87
C THR A 456 44.25 -3.13 -11.68
N ALA A 457 43.67 -4.22 -11.16
CA ALA A 457 42.71 -4.18 -10.07
C ALA A 457 43.36 -4.39 -8.70
N GLU A 458 42.92 -3.62 -7.71
CA GLU A 458 43.35 -3.73 -6.32
C GLU A 458 42.35 -4.57 -5.54
N VAL A 459 42.81 -5.60 -4.83
CA VAL A 459 41.95 -6.51 -4.04
C VAL A 459 42.60 -6.73 -2.67
N ALA A 460 41.87 -6.43 -1.60
CA ALA A 460 42.35 -6.63 -0.23
C ALA A 460 42.55 -8.12 0.09
N GLU A 461 43.56 -8.44 0.92
CA GLU A 461 43.89 -9.83 1.32
C GLU A 461 42.76 -10.54 2.07
N THR A 462 41.78 -9.79 2.60
CA THR A 462 40.61 -10.29 3.34
C THR A 462 39.31 -10.32 2.52
N ALA A 463 39.36 -10.07 1.21
CA ALA A 463 38.18 -10.14 0.34
C ALA A 463 37.89 -11.59 -0.11
N GLU A 464 36.66 -12.05 0.04
CA GLU A 464 36.20 -13.36 -0.43
C GLU A 464 35.77 -13.28 -1.90
N ILE A 465 36.67 -13.65 -2.81
CA ILE A 465 36.41 -13.68 -4.24
C ILE A 465 35.83 -15.04 -4.64
N GLY A 466 34.51 -15.10 -4.74
CA GLY A 466 33.78 -16.30 -5.12
C GLY A 466 33.92 -16.68 -6.60
N LYS A 467 33.25 -17.77 -6.95
CA LYS A 467 32.95 -18.07 -8.36
C LYS A 467 31.96 -17.03 -8.89
N GLY A 468 31.98 -16.77 -10.20
CA GLY A 468 31.15 -15.71 -10.80
C GLY A 468 31.88 -14.41 -11.08
N VAL A 469 33.06 -14.24 -10.49
CA VAL A 469 33.58 -12.89 -10.25
C VAL A 469 34.54 -12.46 -11.35
N ARG A 470 34.23 -11.33 -12.01
CA ARG A 470 35.13 -10.68 -12.97
C ARG A 470 35.44 -9.26 -12.54
N ILE A 471 36.66 -9.05 -12.08
CA ILE A 471 37.21 -7.75 -11.70
C ILE A 471 38.14 -7.27 -12.82
N THR A 472 37.89 -6.06 -13.34
CA THR A 472 38.57 -5.52 -14.54
C THR A 472 38.79 -4.01 -14.46
N GLY A 473 39.77 -3.52 -15.23
CA GLY A 473 40.19 -2.13 -15.20
C GLY A 473 40.72 -1.71 -13.82
N ASN A 474 40.58 -0.43 -13.47
CA ASN A 474 41.10 0.14 -12.22
C ASN A 474 40.13 -0.08 -11.04
N SER A 475 39.59 -1.29 -10.91
CA SER A 475 38.66 -1.64 -9.82
C SER A 475 39.36 -1.80 -8.47
N ARG A 476 38.68 -1.51 -7.37
CA ARG A 476 39.19 -1.68 -5.99
C ARG A 476 38.19 -2.45 -5.12
N ILE A 477 38.65 -3.51 -4.45
CA ILE A 477 37.85 -4.34 -3.55
C ILE A 477 38.41 -4.23 -2.13
N GLY A 478 37.60 -3.70 -1.21
CA GLY A 478 37.95 -3.43 0.18
C GLY A 478 38.06 -4.66 1.09
N GLU A 479 38.47 -4.41 2.33
CA GLU A 479 38.61 -5.43 3.38
C GLU A 479 37.27 -6.11 3.69
N GLY A 480 37.26 -7.43 3.82
CA GLY A 480 36.07 -8.20 4.23
C GLY A 480 34.93 -8.28 3.21
N VAL A 481 35.10 -7.72 2.01
CA VAL A 481 34.10 -7.75 0.93
C VAL A 481 33.90 -9.18 0.43
N ARG A 482 32.64 -9.57 0.18
CA ARG A 482 32.26 -10.90 -0.32
C ARG A 482 31.58 -10.76 -1.68
N LEU A 483 32.24 -11.26 -2.73
CA LEU A 483 31.76 -11.18 -4.12
C LEU A 483 31.36 -12.56 -4.64
N PHE A 484 30.17 -12.67 -5.21
CA PHE A 484 29.73 -13.89 -5.88
C PHE A 484 28.81 -13.58 -7.07
N GLY A 485 29.02 -14.26 -8.21
CA GLY A 485 28.20 -14.02 -9.42
C GLY A 485 28.31 -12.60 -10.00
N ALA A 486 29.41 -11.88 -9.73
CA ALA A 486 29.48 -10.43 -9.88
C ALA A 486 30.49 -9.93 -10.92
N ARG A 487 30.10 -8.93 -11.72
CA ARG A 487 31.03 -8.18 -12.58
C ARG A 487 31.40 -6.85 -11.91
N VAL A 488 32.68 -6.53 -11.88
CA VAL A 488 33.22 -5.25 -11.39
C VAL A 488 34.16 -4.68 -12.46
N HIS A 489 33.85 -3.49 -12.99
CA HIS A 489 34.64 -2.83 -14.02
C HIS A 489 34.88 -1.35 -13.68
N ASN A 490 36.14 -0.94 -13.53
CA ASN A 490 36.54 0.39 -13.02
C ASN A 490 35.79 0.80 -11.73
N SER A 491 35.43 -0.17 -10.88
CA SER A 491 34.50 0.04 -9.77
C SER A 491 35.16 -0.15 -8.40
N ALA A 492 34.74 0.65 -7.44
CA ALA A 492 35.17 0.54 -6.04
C ALA A 492 34.07 -0.06 -5.16
N ILE A 493 34.45 -0.97 -4.28
CA ILE A 493 33.60 -1.55 -3.23
C ILE A 493 34.34 -1.40 -1.92
N GLU A 494 33.82 -0.58 -1.02
CA GLU A 494 34.40 -0.36 0.32
C GLU A 494 34.08 -1.54 1.28
N LYS A 495 34.43 -1.43 2.56
CA LYS A 495 34.59 -2.58 3.47
C LYS A 495 33.33 -3.41 3.72
N ASN A 496 33.50 -4.70 4.02
CA ASN A 496 32.47 -5.66 4.45
C ASN A 496 31.29 -5.91 3.48
N GLY A 497 31.23 -5.24 2.33
CA GLY A 497 30.09 -5.31 1.40
C GLY A 497 29.81 -6.72 0.88
N LEU A 498 28.52 -7.06 0.74
CA LEU A 498 28.02 -8.31 0.18
C LEU A 498 27.45 -8.05 -1.22
N VAL A 499 28.08 -8.60 -2.26
CA VAL A 499 27.64 -8.39 -3.65
C VAL A 499 27.37 -9.73 -4.32
N LEU A 500 26.09 -10.00 -4.55
CA LEU A 500 25.54 -11.25 -5.05
C LEU A 500 24.84 -11.03 -6.38
N ARG A 501 25.24 -11.79 -7.41
CA ARG A 501 24.58 -11.83 -8.73
C ARG A 501 24.35 -10.43 -9.33
N SER A 502 25.36 -9.56 -9.28
CA SER A 502 25.20 -8.11 -9.56
C SER A 502 26.32 -7.56 -10.46
N ASN A 503 26.02 -6.52 -11.26
CA ASN A 503 27.01 -5.82 -12.07
C ASN A 503 27.29 -4.42 -11.51
N LEU A 504 28.58 -4.11 -11.36
CA LEU A 504 29.11 -2.78 -11.10
C LEU A 504 30.00 -2.35 -12.28
N THR A 505 29.79 -1.15 -12.81
CA THR A 505 30.59 -0.60 -13.91
C THR A 505 30.72 0.92 -13.75
N ASP A 506 31.95 1.42 -13.75
CA ASP A 506 32.31 2.83 -13.54
C ASP A 506 31.66 3.46 -12.27
N SER A 507 31.44 2.63 -11.24
CA SER A 507 30.63 2.93 -10.05
C SER A 507 31.41 2.77 -8.73
N GLU A 508 31.03 3.52 -7.69
CA GLU A 508 31.58 3.43 -6.33
C GLU A 508 30.49 3.00 -5.34
N VAL A 509 30.76 2.05 -4.44
CA VAL A 509 29.78 1.64 -3.43
C VAL A 509 30.39 1.48 -2.02
N GLY A 510 29.64 1.91 -1.01
CA GLY A 510 30.12 2.09 0.37
C GLY A 510 30.19 0.83 1.23
N GLU A 511 30.59 1.00 2.49
CA GLU A 511 30.83 -0.10 3.42
C GLU A 511 29.53 -0.75 3.96
N ASN A 512 29.61 -2.01 4.38
CA ASN A 512 28.50 -2.84 4.92
C ASN A 512 27.29 -3.04 3.98
N LEU A 513 27.34 -2.52 2.75
CA LEU A 513 26.32 -2.58 1.71
C LEU A 513 25.92 -4.02 1.32
N GLU A 514 24.62 -4.25 1.08
CA GLU A 514 24.10 -5.47 0.47
C GLU A 514 23.53 -5.19 -0.95
N LEU A 515 24.09 -5.87 -1.97
CA LEU A 515 23.60 -5.83 -3.36
C LEU A 515 23.20 -7.24 -3.81
N ILE A 516 21.90 -7.47 -4.09
CA ILE A 516 21.39 -8.77 -4.54
C ILE A 516 20.65 -8.62 -5.87
N SER A 517 21.10 -9.34 -6.92
CA SER A 517 20.44 -9.35 -8.24
C SER A 517 20.32 -7.96 -8.90
N SER A 518 21.27 -7.06 -8.67
CA SER A 518 21.17 -5.64 -8.99
C SER A 518 22.18 -5.15 -10.04
N LEU A 519 21.89 -3.99 -10.64
CA LEU A 519 22.79 -3.28 -11.56
C LEU A 519 23.17 -1.91 -10.96
N VAL A 520 24.45 -1.56 -11.02
CA VAL A 520 24.98 -0.25 -10.61
C VAL A 520 25.97 0.25 -11.68
N ASP A 521 25.50 1.10 -12.59
CA ASP A 521 26.26 1.64 -13.73
C ASP A 521 26.47 3.16 -13.60
N LYS A 522 27.73 3.63 -13.69
CA LYS A 522 28.14 5.04 -13.54
C LYS A 522 27.56 5.74 -12.30
N SER A 523 27.47 5.02 -11.19
CA SER A 523 26.67 5.41 -10.03
C SER A 523 27.43 5.33 -8.71
N LYS A 524 26.93 6.03 -7.69
CA LYS A 524 27.40 5.96 -6.30
C LYS A 524 26.30 5.48 -5.37
N VAL A 525 26.61 4.54 -4.47
CA VAL A 525 25.68 4.07 -3.43
C VAL A 525 26.42 4.05 -2.09
N GLY A 526 25.94 4.82 -1.11
CA GLY A 526 26.57 4.92 0.21
C GLY A 526 26.48 3.64 1.04
N GLY A 527 27.21 3.62 2.16
CA GLY A 527 27.27 2.47 3.06
C GLY A 527 25.95 2.14 3.75
N ASP A 528 25.90 1.01 4.43
CA ASP A 528 24.76 0.54 5.25
C ASP A 528 23.43 0.49 4.48
N SER A 529 23.49 0.33 3.15
CA SER A 529 22.34 0.33 2.25
C SER A 529 22.05 -1.07 1.70
N THR A 530 20.80 -1.34 1.35
CA THR A 530 20.35 -2.62 0.78
C THR A 530 19.71 -2.38 -0.58
N VAL A 531 20.18 -3.07 -1.63
CA VAL A 531 19.65 -2.95 -3.00
C VAL A 531 19.30 -4.32 -3.56
N ASN A 532 18.04 -4.70 -3.40
CA ASN A 532 17.51 -5.98 -3.82
C ASN A 532 16.77 -5.84 -5.15
N CYS A 533 17.29 -6.45 -6.21
CA CYS A 533 16.74 -6.42 -7.57
C CYS A 533 16.50 -5.00 -8.15
N GLY A 534 17.36 -4.06 -7.77
CA GLY A 534 17.34 -2.67 -8.25
C GLY A 534 18.19 -2.47 -9.50
N ARG A 535 17.89 -1.41 -10.26
CA ARG A 535 18.71 -0.92 -11.37
C ARG A 535 19.07 0.53 -11.08
N ILE A 536 20.35 0.81 -10.87
CA ILE A 536 20.87 2.13 -10.52
C ILE A 536 21.80 2.57 -11.66
N VAL A 537 21.48 3.68 -12.32
CA VAL A 537 22.18 4.16 -13.52
C VAL A 537 22.39 5.68 -13.45
N ASP A 538 23.60 6.15 -13.74
CA ASP A 538 23.99 7.57 -13.74
C ASP A 538 23.55 8.35 -12.46
N SER A 539 23.53 7.68 -11.29
CA SER A 539 22.89 8.19 -10.06
C SER A 539 23.82 8.23 -8.85
N GLU A 540 23.57 9.12 -7.90
CA GLU A 540 24.28 9.21 -6.62
C GLU A 540 23.29 9.03 -5.47
N ILE A 541 23.54 8.07 -4.57
CA ILE A 541 22.64 7.70 -3.46
C ILE A 541 23.41 7.66 -2.14
N SER A 542 22.91 8.35 -1.12
CA SER A 542 23.46 8.33 0.23
C SER A 542 23.30 6.96 0.93
N GLY A 543 24.08 6.75 1.98
CA GLY A 543 23.98 5.54 2.80
C GLY A 543 22.64 5.39 3.54
N ASN A 544 22.46 4.25 4.22
CA ASN A 544 21.25 3.86 4.95
C ASN A 544 19.97 3.80 4.07
N SER A 545 20.11 3.53 2.77
CA SER A 545 18.99 3.48 1.81
C SER A 545 18.51 2.05 1.54
N THR A 546 17.20 1.83 1.49
CA THR A 546 16.59 0.54 1.13
C THR A 546 15.91 0.61 -0.24
N ILE A 547 16.54 0.00 -1.23
CA ILE A 547 16.06 -0.03 -2.62
C ILE A 547 15.46 -1.41 -2.88
N SER A 548 14.12 -1.47 -2.96
CA SER A 548 13.35 -2.70 -3.12
C SER A 548 13.31 -3.17 -4.59
N PRO A 549 12.88 -4.42 -4.87
CA PRO A 549 12.80 -4.96 -6.23
C PRO A 549 12.03 -4.07 -7.22
N PHE A 550 12.35 -4.17 -8.51
CA PHE A 550 11.80 -3.34 -9.59
C PHE A 550 12.15 -1.83 -9.53
N ALA A 551 12.85 -1.35 -8.51
CA ALA A 551 13.28 0.05 -8.47
C ALA A 551 14.29 0.36 -9.60
N ASP A 552 13.85 1.18 -10.55
CA ASP A 552 14.66 1.72 -11.66
C ASP A 552 15.04 3.16 -11.34
N ILE A 553 16.23 3.35 -10.77
CA ILE A 553 16.77 4.62 -10.31
C ILE A 553 17.76 5.14 -11.36
N ALA A 554 17.32 6.11 -12.17
CA ALA A 554 18.07 6.57 -13.33
C ALA A 554 18.28 8.08 -13.31
N ARG A 555 19.54 8.52 -13.42
CA ARG A 555 19.96 9.93 -13.46
C ARG A 555 19.53 10.75 -12.22
N SER A 556 19.52 10.12 -11.04
CA SER A 556 18.97 10.68 -9.81
C SER A 556 20.06 11.03 -8.78
N ARG A 557 19.91 12.17 -8.10
CA ARG A 557 20.76 12.62 -6.97
C ARG A 557 19.96 12.48 -5.68
N ILE A 558 20.44 11.65 -4.75
CA ILE A 558 19.78 11.31 -3.50
C ILE A 558 20.76 11.53 -2.36
N ALA A 559 20.65 12.67 -1.68
CA ALA A 559 21.59 13.15 -0.66
C ALA A 559 21.20 12.74 0.77
N ARG A 560 20.02 12.14 0.96
CA ARG A 560 19.51 11.65 2.24
C ARG A 560 18.87 10.26 2.08
N PRO A 561 18.83 9.43 3.15
CA PRO A 561 18.33 8.06 3.10
C PRO A 561 16.96 7.93 2.44
N VAL A 562 16.74 6.86 1.68
CA VAL A 562 15.46 6.59 1.01
C VAL A 562 14.98 5.16 1.17
N ILE A 563 13.67 4.97 1.17
CA ILE A 563 13.04 3.68 0.85
C ILE A 563 12.32 3.80 -0.50
N ILE A 564 12.82 3.10 -1.51
CA ILE A 564 12.31 3.16 -2.89
C ILE A 564 11.69 1.83 -3.32
N GLY A 565 10.42 1.89 -3.70
CA GLY A 565 9.57 0.77 -4.09
C GLY A 565 9.20 0.69 -5.57
N GLY A 566 9.44 1.75 -6.33
CA GLY A 566 9.11 1.86 -7.76
C GLY A 566 10.19 2.56 -8.58
N GLY A 567 9.87 2.91 -9.82
CA GLY A 567 10.79 3.69 -10.67
C GLY A 567 10.99 5.11 -10.13
N LEU A 568 12.24 5.58 -10.11
CA LEU A 568 12.64 6.91 -9.62
C LEU A 568 13.69 7.55 -10.54
N ARG A 569 13.23 8.27 -11.56
CA ARG A 569 14.08 8.83 -12.63
C ARG A 569 14.22 10.34 -12.52
N ASP A 570 15.38 10.88 -12.90
CA ASP A 570 15.70 12.31 -12.90
C ASP A 570 15.37 13.04 -11.58
N ALA A 571 15.53 12.35 -10.46
CA ALA A 571 15.15 12.85 -9.14
C ALA A 571 16.27 13.68 -8.49
N GLU A 572 15.89 14.65 -7.65
CA GLU A 572 16.78 15.34 -6.71
C GLU A 572 16.16 15.31 -5.30
N ILE A 573 16.73 14.49 -4.43
CA ILE A 573 16.19 14.14 -3.12
C ILE A 573 17.15 14.65 -2.04
N ASP A 574 16.83 15.81 -1.46
CA ASP A 574 17.63 16.49 -0.42
C ASP A 574 17.04 16.30 1.00
N THR A 575 15.95 15.55 1.12
CA THR A 575 15.36 15.07 2.39
C THR A 575 15.18 13.56 2.38
N ILE A 576 14.96 12.96 3.56
CA ILE A 576 14.62 11.54 3.66
C ILE A 576 13.30 11.30 2.91
N LEU A 577 13.23 10.35 1.97
CA LEU A 577 12.00 10.06 1.23
C LEU A 577 11.62 8.59 1.32
N MET A 578 10.34 8.33 1.55
CA MET A 578 9.77 6.98 1.51
C MET A 578 8.69 6.89 0.44
N SER A 579 8.89 6.05 -0.57
CA SER A 579 7.74 5.43 -1.23
C SER A 579 7.34 4.18 -0.45
N MET A 580 6.03 3.95 -0.27
CA MET A 580 5.53 2.62 0.09
C MET A 580 6.11 1.58 -0.87
N HIS A 581 6.36 0.36 -0.39
CA HIS A 581 7.40 -0.56 -0.88
C HIS A 581 7.36 -1.00 -2.36
N MET A 582 6.45 -0.50 -3.20
CA MET A 582 5.85 -1.18 -4.36
C MET A 582 5.68 -0.23 -5.56
N ALA A 583 5.43 -0.76 -6.76
CA ALA A 583 5.54 0.01 -8.00
C ALA A 583 4.71 1.31 -8.04
N GLY A 584 5.42 2.41 -8.29
CA GLY A 584 4.94 3.65 -8.87
C GLY A 584 5.90 4.06 -10.00
N ASP A 585 5.49 5.05 -10.81
CA ASP A 585 6.35 5.65 -11.83
C ASP A 585 6.63 7.11 -11.45
N VAL A 586 7.80 7.34 -10.84
CA VAL A 586 8.26 8.66 -10.40
C VAL A 586 9.35 9.13 -11.35
N SER A 587 9.07 10.18 -12.10
CA SER A 587 10.03 10.83 -13.00
C SER A 587 10.08 12.33 -12.70
N GLY A 588 11.27 12.92 -12.66
CA GLY A 588 11.49 14.35 -12.41
C GLY A 588 10.84 14.84 -11.12
N ILE A 589 11.25 14.32 -9.97
CA ILE A 589 10.82 14.79 -8.64
C ILE A 589 11.93 15.59 -7.96
N LYS A 590 11.56 16.63 -7.20
CA LYS A 590 12.44 17.29 -6.24
C LYS A 590 11.84 17.20 -4.84
N ALA A 591 12.51 16.50 -3.93
CA ALA A 591 12.08 16.37 -2.54
C ALA A 591 12.94 17.28 -1.66
N HIS A 592 12.31 18.32 -1.11
CA HIS A 592 12.96 19.40 -0.40
C HIS A 592 13.04 19.10 1.12
N PRO A 593 14.16 19.42 1.78
CA PRO A 593 14.21 19.49 3.24
C PRO A 593 13.42 20.71 3.73
N LEU A 594 13.15 20.77 5.04
CA LEU A 594 12.47 21.91 5.64
C LEU A 594 13.47 22.88 6.28
N GLU A 595 13.38 24.14 5.89
CA GLU A 595 14.03 25.26 6.56
C GLU A 595 13.19 25.73 7.77
N ILE A 596 13.80 25.81 8.95
CA ILE A 596 13.17 26.24 10.21
C ILE A 596 13.97 27.43 10.76
N ASP A 597 13.29 28.53 11.12
CA ASP A 597 13.93 29.64 11.82
C ASP A 597 14.13 29.33 13.32
N CYS A 598 15.40 29.22 13.69
CA CYS A 598 15.90 29.14 15.05
C CYS A 598 16.51 30.49 15.48
N ASP A 599 15.59 31.42 15.75
CA ASP A 599 15.84 32.70 16.42
C ASP A 599 16.75 33.64 15.59
N GLY A 600 16.48 33.73 14.29
CA GLY A 600 17.28 34.46 13.30
C GLY A 600 18.36 33.61 12.62
N ARG A 601 18.16 32.28 12.57
CA ARG A 601 19.06 31.31 11.92
C ARG A 601 18.25 30.24 11.22
N THR A 602 18.47 30.05 9.93
CA THR A 602 17.92 28.91 9.21
C THR A 602 18.63 27.62 9.65
N GLU A 603 17.92 26.77 10.37
CA GLU A 603 18.28 25.37 10.60
C GLU A 603 17.56 24.47 9.58
N ILE A 604 18.21 23.38 9.18
CA ILE A 604 17.62 22.39 8.26
C ILE A 604 17.15 21.17 9.05
N LEU A 605 15.92 20.74 8.78
CA LEU A 605 15.30 19.47 9.21
C LEU A 605 14.99 18.62 7.98
N TYR A 606 15.02 17.28 8.11
CA TYR A 606 14.74 16.35 7.03
C TYR A 606 13.43 15.56 7.30
N PRO A 607 12.26 16.20 7.13
CA PRO A 607 10.96 15.54 7.31
C PRO A 607 10.61 14.69 6.07
N ILE A 608 9.78 13.65 6.24
CA ILE A 608 9.65 12.55 5.28
C ILE A 608 8.39 12.70 4.40
N PRO A 609 8.49 13.15 3.13
CA PRO A 609 7.42 12.95 2.17
C PRO A 609 7.18 11.46 1.90
N MET A 610 5.90 11.07 1.92
CA MET A 610 5.44 9.76 1.48
C MET A 610 4.97 9.81 0.03
N LEU A 611 5.40 8.82 -0.76
CA LEU A 611 4.78 8.44 -2.02
C LEU A 611 4.03 7.11 -1.85
N GLY A 612 2.71 7.11 -1.99
CA GLY A 612 1.92 5.89 -1.97
C GLY A 612 2.15 5.02 -3.22
N GLY A 613 1.97 3.70 -3.11
CA GLY A 613 2.09 2.79 -4.25
C GLY A 613 1.17 3.18 -5.41
N GLY A 614 1.53 2.81 -6.64
CA GLY A 614 0.76 3.10 -7.86
C GLY A 614 0.74 4.58 -8.29
N CYS A 615 1.34 5.49 -7.53
CA CYS A 615 1.39 6.89 -7.92
C CYS A 615 2.20 7.09 -9.22
N ARG A 616 1.81 8.09 -10.01
CA ARG A 616 2.51 8.53 -11.23
C ARG A 616 2.89 9.99 -11.11
N LEU A 617 4.15 10.25 -10.87
CA LEU A 617 4.72 11.60 -10.82
C LEU A 617 5.38 11.81 -12.19
N LYS A 618 4.61 12.37 -13.13
CA LYS A 618 4.93 12.51 -14.55
C LYS A 618 5.76 13.78 -14.83
N GLY A 619 6.82 13.97 -14.04
CA GLY A 619 7.76 15.08 -14.16
C GLY A 619 8.92 14.82 -15.12
N SER A 620 9.76 15.83 -15.29
CA SER A 620 11.03 15.75 -16.01
C SER A 620 12.11 16.57 -15.29
N ARG A 621 13.35 16.50 -15.78
CA ARG A 621 14.47 17.30 -15.24
C ARG A 621 14.25 18.81 -15.46
N GLU A 622 13.53 19.18 -16.52
CA GLU A 622 13.20 20.55 -16.92
C GLU A 622 11.92 21.08 -16.26
N LYS A 623 10.94 20.19 -16.06
CA LYS A 623 9.69 20.44 -15.32
C LYS A 623 9.56 19.44 -14.16
N PRO A 624 10.29 19.64 -13.06
CA PRO A 624 10.20 18.75 -11.90
C PRO A 624 8.91 18.96 -11.11
N ILE A 625 8.51 17.94 -10.36
CA ILE A 625 7.46 18.02 -9.34
C ILE A 625 8.15 18.32 -8.00
N GLY A 626 7.89 19.49 -7.42
CA GLY A 626 8.45 19.89 -6.13
C GLY A 626 7.62 19.37 -4.95
N VAL A 627 8.26 18.83 -3.92
CA VAL A 627 7.61 18.15 -2.80
C VAL A 627 8.28 18.49 -1.47
N GLU A 628 7.48 18.94 -0.50
CA GLU A 628 7.83 19.13 0.91
C GLU A 628 6.97 18.20 1.78
N CYS A 629 7.55 17.28 2.57
CA CYS A 629 6.88 16.44 3.58
C CYS A 629 5.37 16.11 3.33
N SER A 630 5.02 15.64 2.14
CA SER A 630 3.62 15.50 1.74
C SER A 630 3.14 14.07 1.85
N PHE A 631 1.82 13.88 1.91
CA PHE A 631 1.20 12.59 1.62
C PHE A 631 0.74 12.57 0.15
N VAL A 632 1.60 12.09 -0.76
CA VAL A 632 1.13 11.74 -2.10
C VAL A 632 0.43 10.39 -1.98
N GLY A 633 -0.89 10.39 -2.13
CA GLY A 633 -1.70 9.20 -1.95
C GLY A 633 -1.37 8.11 -2.95
N SER A 634 -1.65 6.86 -2.55
CA SER A 634 -1.64 5.73 -3.47
C SER A 634 -2.46 6.10 -4.71
N ASN A 635 -1.99 5.69 -5.89
CA ASN A 635 -2.64 5.96 -7.18
C ASN A 635 -2.73 7.44 -7.63
N ALA A 636 -2.19 8.41 -6.88
CA ALA A 636 -2.23 9.81 -7.27
C ALA A 636 -1.43 10.08 -8.57
N ILE A 637 -1.94 10.99 -9.40
CA ILE A 637 -1.30 11.39 -10.67
C ILE A 637 -0.91 12.86 -10.59
N VAL A 638 0.38 13.14 -10.67
CA VAL A 638 0.92 14.50 -10.59
C VAL A 638 1.68 14.81 -11.88
N GLU A 639 1.38 15.95 -12.50
CA GLU A 639 1.99 16.37 -13.77
C GLU A 639 3.24 17.24 -13.55
N GLY A 640 4.20 17.16 -14.47
CA GLY A 640 5.50 17.83 -14.36
C GLY A 640 5.42 19.34 -14.20
N GLY A 641 6.08 19.87 -13.17
CA GLY A 641 6.06 21.30 -12.84
C GLY A 641 5.12 21.65 -11.69
N ALA A 642 4.30 20.73 -11.19
CA ALA A 642 3.43 20.94 -10.02
C ALA A 642 4.23 21.07 -8.70
N TYR A 643 3.62 21.63 -7.66
CA TYR A 643 4.20 21.72 -6.31
C TYR A 643 3.30 21.15 -5.23
N ILE A 644 3.88 20.50 -4.22
CA ILE A 644 3.18 19.89 -3.09
C ILE A 644 3.83 20.37 -1.80
N GLY A 645 3.23 21.37 -1.15
CA GLY A 645 3.75 21.97 0.08
C GLY A 645 3.59 21.08 1.33
N PHE A 646 4.30 21.45 2.40
CA PHE A 646 4.42 20.65 3.63
C PHE A 646 3.09 20.07 4.14
N GLY A 647 3.04 18.76 4.33
CA GLY A 647 1.89 18.06 4.91
C GLY A 647 0.62 18.10 4.05
N ALA A 648 0.68 18.57 2.79
CA ALA A 648 -0.45 18.48 1.87
C ALA A 648 -0.73 17.03 1.45
N PHE A 649 -1.97 16.75 1.10
CA PHE A 649 -2.48 15.43 0.71
C PHE A 649 -2.94 15.48 -0.75
N VAL A 650 -2.32 14.71 -1.64
CA VAL A 650 -2.80 14.54 -3.03
C VAL A 650 -3.49 13.19 -3.14
N LEU A 651 -4.82 13.19 -3.31
CA LEU A 651 -5.66 11.98 -3.26
C LEU A 651 -6.40 11.75 -4.59
N GLY A 652 -5.84 12.26 -5.69
CA GLY A 652 -6.44 12.27 -7.03
C GLY A 652 -5.44 12.72 -8.09
N ARG A 653 -5.80 13.71 -8.91
CA ARG A 653 -4.91 14.30 -9.93
C ARG A 653 -4.50 15.74 -9.58
N LEU A 654 -3.27 16.11 -9.90
CA LEU A 654 -2.72 17.48 -9.80
C LEU A 654 -2.00 17.84 -11.10
N THR A 655 -2.32 18.98 -11.70
CA THR A 655 -1.84 19.39 -13.04
C THR A 655 -0.63 20.31 -13.00
N GLU A 656 0.03 20.53 -14.16
CA GLU A 656 1.28 21.31 -14.23
C GLU A 656 1.15 22.78 -13.78
N GLU A 657 -0.06 23.34 -13.77
CA GLU A 657 -0.37 24.70 -13.33
C GLU A 657 -0.69 24.83 -11.83
N GLU A 658 -0.67 23.72 -11.09
CA GLU A 658 -1.09 23.66 -9.69
C GLU A 658 0.09 23.62 -8.71
N GLY A 659 -0.16 24.08 -7.49
CA GLY A 659 0.83 24.15 -6.42
C GLY A 659 0.13 24.30 -5.08
N LEU A 660 0.09 23.22 -4.30
CA LEU A 660 -0.68 23.14 -3.06
C LEU A 660 0.05 23.80 -1.88
N LEU A 661 -0.67 24.62 -1.11
CA LEU A 661 -0.18 25.15 0.17
C LEU A 661 -0.03 24.02 1.20
N PRO A 662 0.76 24.25 2.27
CA PRO A 662 0.84 23.34 3.40
C PRO A 662 -0.52 22.85 3.90
N PHE A 663 -0.61 21.59 4.32
CA PHE A 663 -1.80 20.96 4.89
C PHE A 663 -3.09 21.03 4.04
N THR A 664 -2.98 21.26 2.73
CA THR A 664 -4.11 21.24 1.80
C THR A 664 -4.50 19.81 1.43
N VAL A 665 -5.79 19.47 1.45
CA VAL A 665 -6.29 18.19 0.86
C VAL A 665 -6.79 18.46 -0.55
N SER A 666 -6.18 17.82 -1.56
CA SER A 666 -6.65 17.82 -2.94
C SER A 666 -7.16 16.43 -3.35
N THR A 667 -8.20 16.38 -4.18
CA THR A 667 -8.93 15.13 -4.54
C THR A 667 -9.27 14.99 -6.03
N GLU A 668 -9.13 16.05 -6.82
CA GLU A 668 -9.26 16.04 -8.28
C GLU A 668 -8.47 17.22 -8.86
N ALA A 669 -8.24 17.23 -10.17
CA ALA A 669 -7.53 18.33 -10.83
C ALA A 669 -8.33 19.65 -10.74
N GLY A 670 -7.64 20.73 -10.37
CA GLY A 670 -8.19 22.07 -10.23
C GLY A 670 -8.68 22.39 -8.82
N PRO A 671 -8.73 23.69 -8.46
CA PRO A 671 -8.94 24.18 -7.09
C PRO A 671 -10.33 23.88 -6.49
N ALA A 672 -11.23 23.22 -7.21
CA ALA A 672 -12.66 23.19 -6.90
C ALA A 672 -13.01 22.34 -5.65
N LYS A 673 -12.19 21.33 -5.33
CA LYS A 673 -12.34 20.47 -4.15
C LYS A 673 -11.22 20.60 -3.12
N ASP A 674 -10.29 21.52 -3.32
CA ASP A 674 -9.16 21.73 -2.42
C ASP A 674 -9.61 22.26 -1.05
N GLN A 675 -9.15 21.60 0.01
CA GLN A 675 -9.43 21.94 1.40
C GLN A 675 -8.15 22.49 2.03
N ILE A 676 -7.93 23.80 1.87
CA ILE A 676 -6.77 24.52 2.41
C ILE A 676 -6.79 24.41 3.95
N GLY A 677 -5.69 23.94 4.55
CA GLY A 677 -5.62 23.61 5.98
C GLY A 677 -6.47 22.41 6.42
N GLY A 678 -7.11 21.70 5.48
CA GLY A 678 -8.03 20.59 5.77
C GLY A 678 -7.38 19.41 6.49
N VAL A 679 -6.09 19.15 6.23
CA VAL A 679 -5.35 18.01 6.81
C VAL A 679 -5.30 18.09 8.34
N LEU A 680 -5.05 19.28 8.90
CA LEU A 680 -4.92 19.48 10.35
C LEU A 680 -6.20 19.12 11.11
N SER A 681 -7.36 19.41 10.52
CA SER A 681 -8.68 19.14 11.13
C SER A 681 -9.23 17.73 10.83
N SER A 682 -8.82 17.13 9.72
CA SER A 682 -9.40 15.86 9.22
C SER A 682 -8.52 14.64 9.44
N PHE A 683 -7.19 14.81 9.45
CA PHE A 683 -6.20 13.74 9.44
C PHE A 683 -5.11 13.91 10.51
N ALA A 684 -5.49 14.44 11.69
CA ALA A 684 -4.57 14.70 12.79
C ALA A 684 -3.74 13.48 13.24
N ASN A 685 -4.30 12.26 13.12
CA ASN A 685 -3.57 11.01 13.34
C ASN A 685 -2.38 10.83 12.38
N ILE A 686 -2.52 11.22 11.11
CA ILE A 686 -1.45 11.14 10.12
C ILE A 686 -0.43 12.27 10.35
N VAL A 687 -0.87 13.49 10.68
CA VAL A 687 0.05 14.59 11.06
C VAL A 687 0.93 14.18 12.25
N ILE A 688 0.34 13.56 13.27
CA ILE A 688 1.05 13.07 14.45
C ILE A 688 2.00 11.93 14.11
N THR A 689 1.54 10.89 13.41
CA THR A 689 2.37 9.69 13.20
C THR A 689 3.34 9.79 12.04
N HIS A 690 2.91 10.33 10.88
CA HIS A 690 3.71 10.33 9.66
C HIS A 690 4.56 11.60 9.48
N PHE A 691 4.14 12.74 10.03
CA PHE A 691 4.92 13.97 9.93
C PHE A 691 5.72 14.26 11.21
N ILE A 692 5.10 14.18 12.39
CA ILE A 692 5.80 14.43 13.67
C ILE A 692 6.67 13.22 14.08
N SER A 693 6.09 12.02 14.27
CA SER A 693 6.86 10.86 14.76
C SER A 693 8.01 10.50 13.83
N TRP A 694 7.79 10.48 12.51
CA TRP A 694 8.85 10.12 11.57
C TRP A 694 9.94 11.18 11.40
N ALA A 695 9.63 12.47 11.52
CA ALA A 695 10.67 13.48 11.59
C ALA A 695 11.50 13.32 12.89
N TYR A 696 10.86 12.97 14.01
CA TYR A 696 11.51 12.73 15.30
C TYR A 696 12.39 11.46 15.30
N GLN A 697 11.90 10.35 14.76
CA GLN A 697 12.59 9.05 14.72
C GLN A 697 13.57 8.90 13.53
N GLY A 698 13.42 9.70 12.47
CA GLY A 698 14.24 9.63 11.26
C GLY A 698 15.41 10.62 11.19
N ASN A 699 15.43 11.66 12.03
CA ASN A 699 16.51 12.65 12.05
C ASN A 699 17.57 12.33 13.12
N GLU A 700 18.74 12.95 12.97
CA GLU A 700 19.82 12.97 13.97
C GLU A 700 19.26 13.47 15.34
N LYS A 701 19.68 12.89 16.48
CA LYS A 701 19.10 13.18 17.81
C LYS A 701 19.26 14.66 18.20
N GLU A 702 20.31 15.30 17.69
CA GLU A 702 20.61 16.73 17.79
C GLU A 702 19.52 17.61 17.14
N LYS A 703 18.74 17.08 16.19
CA LYS A 703 17.65 17.79 15.50
C LYS A 703 16.28 17.64 16.18
N ALA A 704 16.18 16.85 17.25
CA ALA A 704 14.93 16.63 18.00
C ALA A 704 14.33 17.94 18.56
N GLU A 705 15.17 18.92 18.92
CA GLU A 705 14.71 20.24 19.39
C GLU A 705 14.04 21.11 18.30
N LEU A 706 14.18 20.74 17.02
CA LEU A 706 13.55 21.44 15.90
C LEU A 706 12.11 20.94 15.63
N ILE A 707 11.81 19.68 15.96
CA ILE A 707 10.51 19.05 15.69
C ILE A 707 9.33 19.87 16.25
N PRO A 708 9.39 20.46 17.47
CA PRO A 708 8.32 21.32 17.98
C PRO A 708 8.03 22.58 17.15
N ARG A 709 8.99 23.09 16.37
CA ARG A 709 8.81 24.30 15.53
C ARG A 709 8.11 23.97 14.20
N MET A 710 8.30 22.76 13.68
CA MET A 710 7.91 22.32 12.33
C MET A 710 6.45 22.63 11.95
N ILE A 711 5.47 22.08 12.68
CA ILE A 711 4.05 22.21 12.32
C ILE A 711 3.60 23.67 12.39
N LYS A 712 3.98 24.41 13.44
CA LYS A 712 3.59 25.82 13.60
C LYS A 712 4.18 26.73 12.52
N SER A 713 5.46 26.54 12.17
CA SER A 713 6.10 27.25 11.06
C SER A 713 5.32 27.08 9.75
N GLN A 714 4.88 25.86 9.45
CA GLN A 714 4.21 25.56 8.18
C GLN A 714 2.73 25.97 8.15
N ILE A 715 2.06 26.06 9.31
CA ILE A 715 0.76 26.74 9.42
C ILE A 715 0.94 28.26 9.20
N GLN A 716 1.99 28.87 9.74
CA GLN A 716 2.29 30.30 9.55
C GLN A 716 2.64 30.64 8.09
N GLU A 717 3.42 29.80 7.41
CA GLU A 717 3.67 29.94 5.97
C GLU A 717 2.35 29.81 5.17
N GLY A 718 1.47 28.89 5.55
CA GLY A 718 0.10 28.79 5.02
C GLY A 718 -0.69 30.09 5.12
N CYS A 719 -0.68 30.76 6.28
CA CYS A 719 -1.28 32.10 6.45
C CYS A 719 -0.64 33.12 5.50
N GLN A 720 0.69 33.26 5.53
CA GLN A 720 1.43 34.28 4.78
C GLN A 720 1.23 34.16 3.27
N ALA A 721 1.19 32.93 2.74
CA ALA A 721 0.95 32.67 1.33
C ALA A 721 -0.46 33.11 0.87
N LEU A 722 -1.47 32.93 1.73
CA LEU A 722 -2.85 33.41 1.47
C LEU A 722 -2.95 34.93 1.59
N GLU A 723 -2.33 35.52 2.62
CA GLU A 723 -2.26 36.98 2.81
C GLU A 723 -1.54 37.67 1.65
N TRP A 724 -0.44 37.09 1.16
CA TRP A 724 0.27 37.58 -0.02
C TRP A 724 -0.60 37.55 -1.28
N MET A 725 -1.26 36.43 -1.59
CA MET A 725 -2.14 36.34 -2.76
C MET A 725 -3.36 37.29 -2.64
N ARG A 726 -3.90 37.47 -1.43
CA ARG A 726 -4.93 38.49 -1.18
C ARG A 726 -4.38 39.90 -1.44
N GLY A 727 -3.21 40.24 -0.92
CA GLY A 727 -2.55 41.53 -1.17
C GLY A 727 -2.31 41.79 -2.66
N VAL A 728 -1.81 40.79 -3.41
CA VAL A 728 -1.64 40.87 -4.87
C VAL A 728 -2.97 41.19 -5.59
N ARG A 729 -4.09 40.58 -5.17
CA ARG A 729 -5.42 40.87 -5.74
C ARG A 729 -5.96 42.24 -5.32
N GLU A 730 -5.83 42.60 -4.05
CA GLU A 730 -6.31 43.86 -3.48
C GLU A 730 -5.55 45.08 -4.02
N GLU A 731 -4.26 44.93 -4.32
CA GLU A 731 -3.41 45.96 -4.97
C GLU A 731 -3.43 45.91 -6.51
N GLY A 732 -4.02 44.87 -7.12
CA GLY A 732 -4.10 44.70 -8.57
C GLY A 732 -2.74 44.43 -9.25
N LYS A 733 -1.84 43.72 -8.56
CA LYS A 733 -0.50 43.36 -9.06
C LYS A 733 -0.53 42.12 -9.94
N ASP A 734 0.47 42.03 -10.83
CA ASP A 734 0.80 40.81 -11.55
C ASP A 734 1.46 39.76 -10.62
N TRP A 735 1.54 38.52 -11.08
CA TRP A 735 2.15 37.42 -10.33
C TRP A 735 3.68 37.48 -10.38
N GLU A 736 4.30 37.66 -9.21
CA GLU A 736 5.76 37.74 -9.05
C GLU A 736 6.36 36.33 -8.82
N GLU A 737 6.89 35.68 -9.86
CA GLU A 737 7.57 34.37 -9.78
C GLU A 737 8.81 34.35 -8.86
N SER A 738 9.28 35.52 -8.41
CA SER A 738 10.35 35.67 -7.41
C SER A 738 9.86 35.66 -5.95
N SER A 739 8.55 35.58 -5.71
CA SER A 739 7.98 35.41 -4.37
C SER A 739 8.24 33.99 -3.85
N PRO A 740 8.62 33.78 -2.57
CA PRO A 740 8.75 32.43 -2.01
C PRO A 740 7.43 31.63 -2.07
N TYR A 741 6.29 32.33 -2.06
CA TYR A 741 4.96 31.74 -2.15
C TYR A 741 4.53 31.42 -3.59
N ALA A 742 5.28 31.84 -4.62
CA ALA A 742 4.97 31.54 -6.03
C ALA A 742 5.07 30.04 -6.37
N ARG A 743 5.75 29.24 -5.53
CA ARG A 743 5.70 27.77 -5.64
C ARG A 743 4.29 27.21 -5.45
N PHE A 744 3.44 27.88 -4.67
CA PHE A 744 2.04 27.51 -4.43
C PHE A 744 1.09 28.04 -5.53
N LYS A 745 1.32 27.63 -6.79
CA LYS A 745 0.59 28.13 -7.98
C LYS A 745 -0.94 28.12 -7.87
N SER A 746 -1.53 27.19 -7.11
CA SER A 746 -2.99 27.10 -6.92
C SER A 746 -3.58 28.36 -6.25
N LEU A 747 -2.76 29.19 -5.59
CA LEU A 747 -3.11 30.55 -5.16
C LEU A 747 -3.73 31.39 -6.29
N ARG A 748 -3.25 31.25 -7.53
CA ARG A 748 -3.80 31.94 -8.71
C ARG A 748 -5.22 31.47 -9.05
N LEU A 749 -5.54 30.21 -8.72
CA LEU A 749 -6.73 29.49 -9.15
C LEU A 749 -7.88 29.56 -8.12
N TYR A 750 -7.56 29.69 -6.82
CA TYR A 750 -8.57 29.77 -5.77
C TYR A 750 -9.47 31.00 -5.90
N THR A 751 -10.75 30.86 -5.55
CA THR A 751 -11.65 31.99 -5.34
C THR A 751 -11.33 32.73 -4.03
N ASP A 752 -11.67 34.01 -3.91
CA ASP A 752 -11.39 34.79 -2.68
C ASP A 752 -12.06 34.17 -1.44
N LYS A 753 -13.19 33.47 -1.63
CA LYS A 753 -13.87 32.70 -0.57
C LYS A 753 -13.04 31.52 -0.06
N GLN A 754 -12.24 30.89 -0.92
CA GLN A 754 -11.34 29.81 -0.53
C GLN A 754 -10.09 30.36 0.15
N LEU A 755 -9.54 31.48 -0.33
CA LEU A 755 -8.44 32.17 0.35
C LEU A 755 -8.84 32.56 1.78
N GLU A 756 -10.01 33.16 1.95
CA GLU A 756 -10.54 33.55 3.27
C GLU A 756 -10.84 32.31 4.16
N ALA A 757 -11.47 31.27 3.60
CA ALA A 757 -11.75 30.04 4.37
C ALA A 757 -10.48 29.31 4.80
N GLY A 758 -9.43 29.30 3.97
CA GLY A 758 -8.11 28.75 4.29
C GLY A 758 -7.39 29.55 5.37
N LEU A 759 -7.47 30.89 5.32
CA LEU A 759 -6.87 31.75 6.33
C LEU A 759 -7.56 31.59 7.69
N VAL A 760 -8.90 31.55 7.71
CA VAL A 760 -9.69 31.23 8.91
C VAL A 760 -9.38 29.83 9.44
N ALA A 761 -9.09 28.86 8.56
CA ALA A 761 -8.64 27.53 9.00
C ALA A 761 -7.27 27.62 9.69
N PHE A 762 -6.23 28.15 9.05
CA PHE A 762 -4.88 28.21 9.61
C PHE A 762 -4.78 29.07 10.88
N VAL A 763 -5.44 30.23 10.93
CA VAL A 763 -5.44 31.09 12.13
C VAL A 763 -6.00 30.36 13.34
N ARG A 764 -7.13 29.64 13.18
CA ARG A 764 -7.71 28.81 14.24
C ARG A 764 -6.73 27.72 14.71
N GLU A 765 -5.99 27.11 13.79
CA GLU A 765 -4.98 26.08 14.09
C GLU A 765 -3.71 26.64 14.79
N LEU A 766 -3.51 27.96 14.81
CA LEU A 766 -2.48 28.64 15.62
C LEU A 766 -3.00 29.09 16.99
N GLU A 767 -4.27 29.46 17.09
CA GLU A 767 -4.93 29.85 18.35
C GLU A 767 -5.22 28.63 19.24
N GLU A 768 -5.75 27.55 18.65
CA GLU A 768 -5.90 26.25 19.30
C GLU A 768 -4.52 25.65 19.57
N SER A 769 -4.06 25.69 20.82
CA SER A 769 -2.70 25.26 21.23
C SER A 769 -2.47 23.74 21.21
N LYS A 770 -3.06 23.02 20.26
CA LYS A 770 -3.07 21.55 20.13
C LYS A 770 -1.84 20.98 19.40
N TRP A 771 -1.15 21.83 18.65
CA TRP A 771 0.12 21.53 17.98
C TRP A 771 1.33 21.99 18.82
N ASP A 772 1.12 22.33 20.09
CA ASP A 772 2.17 22.70 21.03
C ASP A 772 2.89 21.44 21.54
N LEU A 773 4.15 21.33 21.14
CA LEU A 773 5.08 20.27 21.53
C LEU A 773 6.23 20.85 22.35
N LYS A 774 6.85 20.02 23.20
CA LYS A 774 8.18 20.24 23.79
C LYS A 774 9.05 19.01 23.59
N TYR A 775 10.36 19.20 23.49
CA TYR A 775 11.34 18.12 23.58
C TYR A 775 12.14 18.28 24.89
N ASP A 776 12.17 17.24 25.71
CA ASP A 776 12.68 17.25 27.09
C ASP A 776 12.96 15.79 27.47
N GLU A 777 14.09 15.26 26.99
CA GLU A 777 14.44 13.82 26.85
C GLU A 777 13.53 13.04 25.87
N GLU A 778 12.21 13.17 26.00
CA GLU A 778 11.16 12.69 25.08
C GLU A 778 10.42 13.85 24.38
N LEU A 779 9.80 13.58 23.22
CA LEU A 779 8.90 14.53 22.55
C LEU A 779 7.48 14.40 23.12
N THR A 780 6.90 15.50 23.60
CA THR A 780 5.61 15.50 24.32
C THR A 780 4.70 16.66 23.93
N PHE A 781 3.38 16.46 23.98
CA PHE A 781 2.39 17.53 23.83
C PHE A 781 2.28 18.36 25.12
N CYS A 782 2.35 19.69 24.99
CA CYS A 782 2.29 20.64 26.11
C CYS A 782 1.16 21.68 25.99
N GLY A 783 0.21 21.44 25.08
CA GLY A 783 -0.98 22.27 24.86
C GLY A 783 -1.99 22.28 26.02
N LYS A 784 -2.94 23.21 25.97
CA LYS A 784 -4.05 23.32 26.95
C LYS A 784 -5.17 22.31 26.68
N GLY A 785 -4.85 21.04 26.74
CA GLY A 785 -5.77 19.96 26.40
C GLY A 785 -5.06 18.64 26.15
N SER A 786 -5.71 17.73 25.42
CA SER A 786 -5.12 16.43 25.06
C SER A 786 -5.68 15.89 23.75
N TRP A 787 -4.83 15.19 22.99
CA TRP A 787 -5.29 14.35 21.89
C TRP A 787 -5.86 13.05 22.44
N SER A 788 -7.05 12.67 21.97
CA SER A 788 -7.71 11.44 22.40
C SER A 788 -8.40 10.74 21.24
N ALA A 789 -8.47 9.41 21.30
CA ALA A 789 -9.11 8.63 20.26
C ALA A 789 -10.65 8.71 20.40
N VAL A 790 -11.35 9.10 19.34
CA VAL A 790 -12.82 9.16 19.25
C VAL A 790 -13.24 8.80 17.83
N GLU A 791 -14.05 7.75 17.67
CA GLU A 791 -14.56 7.27 16.37
C GLU A 791 -13.45 7.10 15.31
N GLY A 792 -12.36 6.39 15.67
CA GLY A 792 -11.23 6.07 14.78
C GLY A 792 -10.28 7.24 14.49
N ALA A 793 -10.63 8.46 14.91
CA ALA A 793 -9.82 9.67 14.70
C ALA A 793 -9.24 10.18 16.02
N LEU A 794 -8.07 10.82 15.96
CA LEU A 794 -7.61 11.66 17.06
C LEU A 794 -8.39 12.97 17.05
N ARG A 795 -9.03 13.27 18.18
CA ARG A 795 -9.75 14.52 18.43
C ARG A 795 -9.10 15.24 19.60
N TRP A 796 -8.81 16.52 19.41
CA TRP A 796 -8.39 17.40 20.48
C TRP A 796 -9.56 17.61 21.46
N LYS A 797 -9.29 17.42 22.74
CA LYS A 797 -10.15 17.84 23.84
C LYS A 797 -9.43 18.98 24.56
N GLU A 798 -10.02 20.17 24.55
CA GLU A 798 -9.56 21.30 25.35
C GLU A 798 -9.59 20.94 26.84
N GLY A 799 -8.69 21.52 27.64
CA GLY A 799 -8.71 21.44 29.09
C GLY A 799 -9.61 22.52 29.70
N ASP A 800 -10.23 22.21 30.85
CA ASP A 800 -10.96 23.16 31.71
C ASP A 800 -10.04 24.25 32.31
#